data_AF-A0A955DEL8-F1
#
_entry.id   AF-A0A955DEL8-F1
#
_cell.length_a   1.000
_cell.length_b   1.000
_cell.length_c   1.000
_cell.angle_alpha   90.00
_cell.angle_beta   90.00
_cell.angle_gamma   90.00
#
_symmetry.space_group_name_H-M   'P 1'
#
loop_
_entity.id
_entity.type
_entity.pdbx_description
1 polymer ?
#
loop_
_entity_poly.entity_id
_entity_poly.type
_entity_poly.pdbx_seq_one_letter_code
_entity_poly.pdbx_strand_id
1 'polypeptide(L)'
;MQTAVPTRSALQSNVDALGPLNADVGAALQATTPAAVDFAPSADGVEAATYRGRPLCSRHRPRAEAERLASTVDLVDHAVVVVFGFGLGYHVEALAARLGRAGVIIVFEPDVALLRTVLERIDHSRWLRDAMVVVVTDAADRAAVAGKMVGAETLIAQGLAFLEHPPSRERLGDASTRFSALLREFVAASKTTLMTTLIRSVDTVHNLLLNIDHYVGGDGIEDLRDVAPGVPAVVVSAGPSLRRNLHLLAAPGVRERCIIIAVQTTLKPLLAAGIRPHFVTSLDYHEISGRFFEGLAASDVEGVTLVAEAKAHPIVMDLFPGATRCAGSGILDEVLGPLARDMGRIGAGATVAHLAVYLARHLGCSPIAMIGQDLGFTDGLYYAPGTAIHEVWAPELNPFNTIEMMEWQRIVRHRLHLRKTVDLHGRSIYTDLQMVTYLQQFERDFAKYRDEGIEIIDASEGGVRKQHATIMPLAEVLERYATRPVPELPPAAPTLDDARLKAARRRLIDVRHDVEALRENANRTRQVLRDMIRHQADAGRMSSLFRRLASCQAAADRLAPTFRILNHVNQMGAFKRMRADRRIQMAGGTDLERQRAQLERDVENTDWLVDAASELERQLVDADRVLTGARVLRPAAPTPASSGRRTATRVAAVVPVDPERNGLGVRRRLDVPFRGRPVLQATLERLGRSATLDRIILLVPDALDLGPIVDQARIGLPLEIERCGRSPFDGGAPVIAAARRWADTCWRGGIGGMSIYDEVFAPIATGRVLKRLELDGALLVGPDWPLVDVVSAEGCDAVVRRFREQPDRQGLVFTQSPPGLCGCVLSRGLIEELSARSRLATVGGLMVYQPHVPQHDPIARDANVQIDHGVRRSLVRATYDTDRQRALLDRLAALPEEATSADVVAAIEAADASHERSLPQHLIVELCTDRTSVGGASGKWIGPVAERGRLSL
;
A
#
# COMPACT_ATOMS: atom_id res chain seq x y z
N MET A 1 61.60 -31.57 -14.22
CA MET A 1 61.16 -30.43 -13.38
C MET A 1 59.67 -30.57 -13.13
N GLN A 2 59.29 -31.19 -12.01
CA GLN A 2 57.92 -31.10 -11.50
C GLN A 2 57.82 -29.76 -10.77
N THR A 3 57.04 -28.84 -11.32
CA THR A 3 56.68 -27.58 -10.67
C THR A 3 55.88 -27.89 -9.41
N ALA A 4 56.48 -27.65 -8.25
CA ALA A 4 55.79 -27.71 -6.96
C ALA A 4 54.63 -26.69 -6.98
N VAL A 5 53.41 -27.17 -6.77
CA VAL A 5 52.25 -26.32 -6.50
C VAL A 5 52.50 -25.63 -5.15
N PRO A 6 52.45 -24.30 -5.04
CA PRO A 6 52.70 -23.62 -3.77
C PRO A 6 51.61 -23.98 -2.77
N THR A 7 52.01 -24.45 -1.59
CA THR A 7 51.13 -24.69 -0.44
C THR A 7 50.45 -23.37 -0.05
N ARG A 8 49.13 -23.27 -0.22
CA ARG A 8 48.35 -22.08 0.17
C ARG A 8 48.46 -21.86 1.68
N SER A 9 48.71 -20.62 2.11
CA SER A 9 48.65 -20.23 3.52
C SER A 9 47.23 -20.38 4.09
N ALA A 10 47.08 -20.67 5.38
CA ALA A 10 45.79 -20.78 6.07
C ALA A 10 44.91 -19.53 5.87
N LEU A 11 45.50 -18.33 5.90
CA LEU A 11 44.78 -17.07 5.65
C LEU A 11 44.12 -17.06 4.27
N GLN A 12 44.86 -17.40 3.21
CA GLN A 12 44.30 -17.43 1.86
C GLN A 12 43.17 -18.46 1.73
N SER A 13 43.35 -19.66 2.31
CA SER A 13 42.31 -20.69 2.33
C SER A 13 41.02 -20.23 3.04
N ASN A 14 41.17 -19.48 4.13
CA ASN A 14 40.05 -18.92 4.89
C ASN A 14 39.36 -17.77 4.14
N VAL A 15 40.12 -16.83 3.56
CA VAL A 15 39.58 -15.70 2.79
C VAL A 15 38.83 -16.19 1.55
N ASP A 16 39.38 -17.17 0.84
CA ASP A 16 38.70 -17.80 -0.30
C ASP A 16 37.38 -18.48 0.14
N ALA A 17 37.36 -19.08 1.33
CA ALA A 17 36.19 -19.76 1.88
C ALA A 17 35.10 -18.82 2.39
N LEU A 18 35.44 -17.58 2.79
CA LEU A 18 34.46 -16.57 3.18
C LEU A 18 33.55 -16.14 2.01
N GLY A 19 33.98 -16.34 0.76
CA GLY A 19 33.17 -16.13 -0.43
C GLY A 19 32.84 -14.65 -0.73
N PRO A 20 32.03 -14.39 -1.77
CA PRO A 20 31.82 -13.04 -2.31
C PRO A 20 31.07 -12.09 -1.37
N LEU A 21 30.23 -12.61 -0.46
CA LEU A 21 29.49 -11.81 0.52
C LEU A 21 30.41 -11.13 1.57
N ASN A 22 31.68 -11.53 1.63
CA ASN A 22 32.67 -11.05 2.58
C ASN A 22 33.90 -10.44 1.87
N ALA A 23 33.75 -10.01 0.61
CA ALA A 23 34.87 -9.49 -0.19
C ALA A 23 35.55 -8.27 0.46
N ASP A 24 34.75 -7.38 1.06
CA ASP A 24 35.22 -6.22 1.83
C ASP A 24 36.04 -6.65 3.06
N VAL A 25 35.59 -7.70 3.76
CA VAL A 25 36.31 -8.29 4.91
C VAL A 25 37.61 -8.92 4.44
N GLY A 26 37.60 -9.65 3.32
CA GLY A 26 38.80 -10.23 2.71
C GLY A 26 39.85 -9.17 2.39
N ALA A 27 39.44 -8.05 1.77
CA ALA A 27 40.31 -6.92 1.48
C ALA A 27 40.85 -6.27 2.77
N ALA A 28 39.98 -6.05 3.77
CA ALA A 28 40.38 -5.48 5.06
C ALA A 28 41.38 -6.37 5.81
N LEU A 29 41.19 -7.69 5.77
CA LEU A 29 42.12 -8.67 6.35
C LEU A 29 43.48 -8.60 5.68
N GLN A 30 43.54 -8.49 4.34
CA GLN A 30 44.81 -8.38 3.62
C GLN A 30 45.55 -7.06 3.93
N ALA A 31 44.82 -5.97 4.14
CA ALA A 31 45.39 -4.65 4.40
C ALA A 31 45.79 -4.39 5.87
N THR A 32 45.22 -5.12 6.84
CA THR A 32 45.39 -4.85 8.29
C THR A 32 46.57 -5.61 8.87
N THR A 33 47.39 -5.03 9.76
CA THR A 33 48.46 -5.81 10.44
C THR A 33 47.88 -6.77 11.50
N PRO A 34 48.36 -8.02 11.63
CA PRO A 34 47.89 -8.95 12.66
C PRO A 34 48.07 -8.41 14.08
N ALA A 35 47.11 -8.68 14.96
CA ALA A 35 47.24 -8.42 16.39
C ALA A 35 48.15 -9.44 17.09
N ALA A 36 48.84 -9.01 18.16
CA ALA A 36 49.60 -9.92 19.03
C ALA A 36 48.64 -10.75 19.91
N VAL A 37 48.64 -12.07 19.70
CA VAL A 37 47.77 -13.03 20.41
C VAL A 37 48.61 -14.20 20.91
N ASP A 38 48.44 -14.56 22.18
CA ASP A 38 49.19 -15.64 22.83
C ASP A 38 48.42 -16.96 22.71
N PHE A 39 48.87 -17.86 21.83
CA PHE A 39 48.27 -19.19 21.63
C PHE A 39 48.90 -20.24 22.56
N ALA A 40 48.07 -21.15 23.07
CA ALA A 40 48.47 -22.28 23.90
C ALA A 40 47.63 -23.52 23.57
N PRO A 41 48.18 -24.75 23.66
CA PRO A 41 47.39 -25.97 23.46
C PRO A 41 46.36 -26.16 24.58
N SER A 42 45.20 -26.71 24.24
CA SER A 42 44.14 -27.09 25.20
C SER A 42 43.97 -28.61 25.31
N ALA A 43 43.22 -29.07 26.32
CA ALA A 43 43.00 -30.50 26.57
C ALA A 43 42.13 -31.19 25.51
N ASP A 44 41.35 -30.42 24.73
CA ASP A 44 40.49 -30.94 23.65
C ASP A 44 41.20 -30.96 22.28
N GLY A 45 42.53 -30.79 22.26
CA GLY A 45 43.36 -30.91 21.06
C GLY A 45 43.28 -29.74 20.08
N VAL A 46 42.72 -28.61 20.51
CA VAL A 46 42.69 -27.34 19.75
C VAL A 46 43.48 -26.25 20.49
N GLU A 47 43.79 -25.15 19.80
CA GLU A 47 44.46 -24.01 20.44
C GLU A 47 43.46 -23.19 21.27
N ALA A 48 43.88 -22.76 22.45
CA ALA A 48 43.27 -21.67 23.20
C ALA A 48 44.16 -20.43 23.03
N ALA A 49 43.60 -19.24 23.22
CA ALA A 49 44.35 -18.01 23.05
C ALA A 49 43.98 -16.93 24.06
N THR A 50 44.96 -16.07 24.37
CA THR A 50 44.78 -14.87 25.19
C THR A 50 45.11 -13.63 24.35
N TYR A 51 44.24 -12.63 24.40
CA TYR A 51 44.44 -11.35 23.73
C TYR A 51 44.25 -10.22 24.74
N ARG A 52 45.25 -9.34 24.85
CA ARG A 52 45.27 -8.23 25.84
C ARG A 52 44.96 -8.69 27.27
N GLY A 53 45.56 -9.82 27.68
CA GLY A 53 45.39 -10.40 29.02
C GLY A 53 44.07 -11.14 29.25
N ARG A 54 43.20 -11.27 28.25
CA ARG A 54 41.90 -11.93 28.37
C ARG A 54 41.81 -13.19 27.51
N PRO A 55 41.24 -14.29 28.05
CA PRO A 55 41.02 -15.50 27.26
C PRO A 55 40.01 -15.23 26.14
N LEU A 56 40.24 -15.79 24.95
CA LEU A 56 39.31 -15.76 23.80
C LEU A 56 38.35 -16.95 23.78
N CYS A 57 38.60 -17.96 24.60
CA CYS A 57 37.79 -19.15 24.85
C CYS A 57 38.27 -19.83 26.14
N SER A 58 37.61 -20.91 26.56
CA SER A 58 38.03 -21.77 27.67
C SER A 58 39.47 -22.25 27.50
N ARG A 59 40.35 -21.92 28.44
CA ARG A 59 41.77 -22.34 28.43
C ARG A 59 41.96 -23.85 28.47
N HIS A 60 40.99 -24.59 29.01
CA HIS A 60 41.07 -26.03 29.19
C HIS A 60 40.34 -26.80 28.09
N ARG A 61 39.10 -26.41 27.76
CA ARG A 61 38.20 -27.17 26.88
C ARG A 61 37.39 -26.27 25.91
N PRO A 62 38.04 -25.64 24.88
CA PRO A 62 37.38 -24.72 23.95
C PRO A 62 36.22 -25.32 23.16
N ARG A 63 36.37 -26.55 22.64
CA ARG A 63 35.32 -27.21 21.85
C ARG A 63 34.07 -27.49 22.69
N ALA A 64 34.25 -28.04 23.89
CA ALA A 64 33.13 -28.33 24.78
C ALA A 64 32.38 -27.04 25.21
N GLU A 65 33.08 -25.92 25.36
CA GLU A 65 32.45 -24.61 25.60
C GLU A 65 31.64 -24.16 24.38
N ALA A 66 32.24 -24.23 23.18
CA ALA A 66 31.59 -23.86 21.93
C ALA A 66 30.31 -24.66 21.66
N GLU A 67 30.34 -25.99 21.87
CA GLU A 67 29.17 -26.87 21.72
C GLU A 67 28.06 -26.53 22.72
N ARG A 68 28.41 -26.30 24.00
CA ARG A 68 27.43 -25.87 25.02
C ARG A 68 26.81 -24.54 24.62
N LEU A 69 27.60 -23.55 24.22
CA LEU A 69 27.11 -22.24 23.83
C LEU A 69 26.18 -22.34 22.62
N ALA A 70 26.58 -23.07 21.57
CA ALA A 70 25.75 -23.29 20.40
C ALA A 70 24.41 -23.95 20.78
N SER A 71 24.42 -24.95 21.67
CA SER A 71 23.22 -25.71 22.09
C SER A 71 22.12 -24.87 22.73
N THR A 72 22.44 -23.67 23.24
CA THR A 72 21.46 -22.74 23.81
C THR A 72 20.52 -22.14 22.76
N VAL A 73 20.91 -22.20 21.49
CA VAL A 73 20.12 -21.66 20.37
C VAL A 73 19.20 -22.74 19.82
N ASP A 74 17.90 -22.44 19.83
CA ASP A 74 16.90 -23.22 19.11
C ASP A 74 16.95 -22.91 17.60
N LEU A 75 17.51 -23.83 16.83
CA LEU A 75 17.64 -23.69 15.39
C LEU A 75 16.37 -24.11 14.64
N VAL A 76 15.39 -24.74 15.29
CA VAL A 76 14.11 -25.09 14.64
C VAL A 76 13.33 -23.81 14.32
N ASP A 77 13.24 -22.90 15.29
CA ASP A 77 12.49 -21.64 15.15
C ASP A 77 13.33 -20.43 14.75
N HIS A 78 14.65 -20.58 14.62
CA HIS A 78 15.55 -19.48 14.22
C HIS A 78 16.42 -19.88 13.03
N ALA A 79 16.15 -19.28 11.87
CA ALA A 79 16.89 -19.47 10.63
C ALA A 79 18.15 -18.59 10.51
N VAL A 80 18.23 -17.56 11.34
CA VAL A 80 19.36 -16.64 11.37
C VAL A 80 19.92 -16.60 12.79
N VAL A 81 21.23 -16.78 12.92
CA VAL A 81 21.94 -16.65 14.20
C VAL A 81 22.94 -15.51 14.10
N VAL A 82 22.75 -14.48 14.92
CA VAL A 82 23.66 -13.34 15.02
C VAL A 82 24.63 -13.60 16.16
N VAL A 83 25.91 -13.66 15.87
CA VAL A 83 26.98 -13.96 16.82
C VAL A 83 27.78 -12.69 17.10
N PHE A 84 27.88 -12.31 18.37
CA PHE A 84 28.70 -11.17 18.79
C PHE A 84 30.11 -11.64 19.15
N GLY A 85 31.03 -11.49 18.20
CA GLY A 85 32.45 -11.82 18.34
C GLY A 85 32.80 -13.14 17.68
N PHE A 86 33.82 -13.11 16.81
CA PHE A 86 34.34 -14.32 16.19
C PHE A 86 35.23 -15.10 17.16
N GLY A 87 35.98 -14.41 18.03
CA GLY A 87 36.92 -15.06 18.95
C GLY A 87 37.90 -15.95 18.19
N LEU A 88 37.99 -17.24 18.56
CA LEU A 88 38.73 -18.26 17.81
C LEU A 88 37.87 -19.06 16.82
N GLY A 89 36.61 -18.69 16.60
CA GLY A 89 35.72 -19.30 15.61
C GLY A 89 35.04 -20.62 16.01
N TYR A 90 35.40 -21.25 17.14
CA TYR A 90 34.86 -22.57 17.50
C TYR A 90 33.34 -22.60 17.75
N HIS A 91 32.75 -21.59 18.38
CA HIS A 91 31.29 -21.51 18.57
C HIS A 91 30.56 -21.24 17.25
N VAL A 92 31.20 -20.51 16.33
CA VAL A 92 30.68 -20.29 14.97
C VAL A 92 30.71 -21.60 14.18
N GLU A 93 31.80 -22.37 14.28
CA GLU A 93 31.91 -23.71 13.69
C GLU A 93 30.86 -24.67 14.25
N ALA A 94 30.65 -24.68 15.57
CA ALA A 94 29.63 -25.52 16.21
C ALA A 94 28.19 -25.18 15.75
N LEU A 95 27.90 -23.88 15.52
CA LEU A 95 26.65 -23.45 14.91
C LEU A 95 26.57 -23.86 13.43
N ALA A 96 27.66 -23.69 12.67
CA ALA A 96 27.73 -24.05 11.25
C ALA A 96 27.49 -25.54 11.04
N ALA A 97 28.03 -26.40 11.90
CA ALA A 97 27.81 -27.84 11.85
C ALA A 97 26.34 -28.24 12.08
N ARG A 98 25.62 -27.49 12.92
CA ARG A 98 24.19 -27.76 13.22
C ARG A 98 23.23 -27.13 12.21
N LEU A 99 23.56 -25.95 11.70
CA LEU A 99 22.70 -25.18 10.81
C LEU A 99 22.94 -25.52 9.33
N GLY A 100 24.18 -25.81 8.94
CA GLY A 100 24.60 -26.04 7.57
C GLY A 100 24.15 -24.93 6.62
N ARG A 101 23.58 -25.31 5.47
CA ARG A 101 22.96 -24.39 4.51
C ARG A 101 21.48 -24.08 4.78
N ALA A 102 20.91 -24.61 5.86
CA ALA A 102 19.50 -24.38 6.20
C ALA A 102 19.25 -23.02 6.90
N GLY A 103 20.28 -22.19 7.04
CA GLY A 103 20.20 -20.87 7.67
C GLY A 103 21.45 -20.03 7.46
N VAL A 104 21.48 -18.88 8.13
CA VAL A 104 22.56 -17.88 8.02
C VAL A 104 23.20 -17.64 9.37
N ILE A 105 24.53 -17.56 9.41
CA ILE A 105 25.27 -17.10 10.58
C ILE A 105 25.86 -15.73 10.29
N ILE A 106 25.44 -14.72 11.04
CA ILE A 106 25.95 -13.35 10.91
C ILE A 106 26.89 -13.10 12.09
N VAL A 107 28.17 -12.91 11.83
CA VAL A 107 29.18 -12.65 12.86
C VAL A 107 29.55 -11.18 12.87
N PHE A 108 29.43 -10.52 14.02
CA PHE A 108 29.95 -9.18 14.24
C PHE A 108 31.33 -9.23 14.91
N GLU A 109 32.37 -8.82 14.19
CA GLU A 109 33.75 -8.80 14.68
C GLU A 109 34.46 -7.51 14.22
N PRO A 110 34.43 -6.44 15.04
CA PRO A 110 35.04 -5.16 14.67
C PRO A 110 36.57 -5.13 14.82
N ASP A 111 37.20 -6.08 15.52
CA ASP A 111 38.66 -6.15 15.62
C ASP A 111 39.22 -6.96 14.43
N VAL A 112 39.40 -6.27 13.30
CA VAL A 112 39.94 -6.87 12.05
C VAL A 112 41.35 -7.43 12.26
N ALA A 113 42.17 -6.80 13.10
CA ALA A 113 43.52 -7.25 13.40
C ALA A 113 43.52 -8.58 14.17
N LEU A 114 42.61 -8.74 15.13
CA LEU A 114 42.38 -10.02 15.82
C LEU A 114 41.86 -11.09 14.85
N LEU A 115 40.85 -10.77 14.04
CA LEU A 115 40.29 -11.71 13.06
C LEU A 115 41.37 -12.20 12.08
N ARG A 116 42.26 -11.30 11.62
CA ARG A 116 43.40 -11.66 10.78
C ARG A 116 44.33 -12.65 11.47
N THR A 117 44.77 -12.39 12.69
CA THR A 117 45.68 -13.29 13.43
C THR A 117 45.08 -14.69 13.58
N VAL A 118 43.78 -14.77 13.86
CA VAL A 118 43.07 -16.05 14.01
C VAL A 118 43.00 -16.80 12.69
N LEU A 119 42.63 -16.14 11.59
CA LEU A 119 42.54 -16.77 10.27
C LEU A 119 43.91 -17.08 9.65
N GLU A 120 45.00 -16.47 10.11
CA GLU A 120 46.38 -16.85 9.77
C GLU A 120 46.81 -18.13 10.50
N ARG A 121 46.30 -18.36 11.72
CA ARG A 121 46.74 -19.44 12.61
C ARG A 121 45.87 -20.70 12.50
N ILE A 122 44.56 -20.55 12.37
CA ILE A 122 43.58 -21.64 12.41
C ILE A 122 42.87 -21.73 11.05
N ASP A 123 42.90 -22.91 10.43
CA ASP A 123 42.17 -23.18 9.18
C ASP A 123 40.69 -23.48 9.46
N HIS A 124 39.83 -22.52 9.14
CA HIS A 124 38.37 -22.60 9.22
C HIS A 124 37.72 -22.86 7.85
N SER A 125 38.51 -23.03 6.79
CA SER A 125 38.04 -22.99 5.41
C SER A 125 37.04 -24.09 5.07
N ARG A 126 37.12 -25.24 5.75
CA ARG A 126 36.23 -26.38 5.53
C ARG A 126 34.78 -26.03 5.87
N TRP A 127 34.50 -25.67 7.12
CA TRP A 127 33.13 -25.41 7.55
C TRP A 127 32.59 -24.09 7.02
N LEU A 128 33.46 -23.11 6.73
CA LEU A 128 33.07 -21.87 6.05
C LEU A 128 32.51 -22.12 4.64
N ARG A 129 32.97 -23.17 3.93
CA ARG A 129 32.40 -23.57 2.64
C ARG A 129 31.06 -24.31 2.75
N ASP A 130 30.83 -24.97 3.88
CA ASP A 130 29.67 -25.84 4.11
C ASP A 130 28.46 -25.09 4.72
N ALA A 131 28.67 -23.88 5.25
CA ALA A 131 27.65 -23.02 5.84
C ALA A 131 27.60 -21.65 5.18
N MET A 132 26.50 -20.91 5.38
CA MET A 132 26.41 -19.51 4.92
C MET A 132 26.78 -18.57 6.07
N VAL A 133 27.99 -18.01 6.00
CA VAL A 133 28.53 -17.10 7.03
C VAL A 133 28.77 -15.71 6.47
N VAL A 134 28.24 -14.71 7.15
CA VAL A 134 28.39 -13.28 6.82
C VAL A 134 29.12 -12.62 7.98
N VAL A 135 30.24 -11.94 7.69
CA VAL A 135 31.05 -11.23 8.68
C VAL A 135 30.86 -9.73 8.50
N VAL A 136 30.56 -9.04 9.60
CA VAL A 136 30.42 -7.58 9.66
C VAL A 136 31.49 -7.03 10.60
N THR A 137 32.33 -6.17 10.07
CA THR A 137 33.45 -5.54 10.80
C THR A 137 33.15 -4.09 11.20
N ASP A 138 32.24 -3.41 10.50
CA ASP A 138 31.79 -2.06 10.86
C ASP A 138 30.26 -2.00 10.92
N ALA A 139 29.73 -1.56 12.06
CA ALA A 139 28.30 -1.38 12.27
C ALA A 139 27.81 0.02 11.83
N ALA A 140 28.72 0.96 11.54
CA ALA A 140 28.37 2.30 11.08
C ALA A 140 28.01 2.33 9.59
N ASP A 141 28.57 1.42 8.79
CA ASP A 141 28.27 1.30 7.36
C ASP A 141 26.97 0.51 7.12
N ARG A 142 25.86 1.24 7.13
CA ARG A 142 24.52 0.67 6.92
C ARG A 142 24.36 0.06 5.53
N ALA A 143 24.96 0.68 4.51
CA ALA A 143 24.85 0.22 3.13
C ALA A 143 25.55 -1.13 2.94
N ALA A 144 26.76 -1.29 3.51
CA ALA A 144 27.49 -2.56 3.50
C ALA A 144 26.74 -3.66 4.26
N VAL A 145 26.20 -3.36 5.45
CA VAL A 145 25.39 -4.33 6.21
C VAL A 145 24.15 -4.75 5.42
N ALA A 146 23.40 -3.80 4.86
CA ALA A 146 22.21 -4.10 4.06
C ALA A 146 22.55 -4.92 2.80
N GLY A 147 23.64 -4.57 2.10
CA GLY A 147 24.10 -5.29 0.91
C GLY A 147 24.43 -6.76 1.17
N LYS A 148 25.01 -7.08 2.33
CA LYS A 148 25.33 -8.45 2.74
C LYS A 148 24.12 -9.31 3.08
N MET A 149 22.95 -8.70 3.29
CA MET A 149 21.72 -9.40 3.66
C MET A 149 20.76 -9.61 2.49
N VAL A 150 21.09 -9.08 1.30
CA VAL A 150 20.29 -9.25 0.09
C VAL A 150 20.20 -10.73 -0.28
N GLY A 151 18.99 -11.22 -0.52
CA GLY A 151 18.72 -12.62 -0.85
C GLY A 151 18.50 -13.53 0.37
N ALA A 152 18.69 -13.03 1.60
CA ALA A 152 18.44 -13.77 2.83
C ALA A 152 17.08 -13.44 3.48
N GLU A 153 16.21 -12.67 2.82
CA GLU A 153 14.97 -12.12 3.39
C GLU A 153 14.02 -13.23 3.86
N THR A 154 13.91 -14.30 3.08
CA THR A 154 13.04 -15.46 3.37
C THR A 154 13.53 -16.26 4.59
N LEU A 155 14.84 -16.30 4.84
CA LEU A 155 15.42 -16.89 6.05
C LEU A 155 15.23 -15.95 7.24
N ILE A 156 15.49 -14.66 7.08
CA ILE A 156 15.26 -13.65 8.12
C ILE A 156 13.82 -13.65 8.64
N ALA A 157 12.85 -13.85 7.74
CA ALA A 157 11.44 -13.95 8.11
C ALA A 157 11.10 -15.16 8.98
N GLN A 158 11.92 -16.21 8.93
CA GLN A 158 11.72 -17.46 9.68
C GLN A 158 12.28 -17.44 11.10
N GLY A 159 12.85 -16.32 11.57
CA GLY A 159 13.26 -16.13 12.96
C GLY A 159 14.75 -15.86 13.12
N LEU A 160 15.08 -15.02 14.09
CA LEU A 160 16.44 -14.58 14.38
C LEU A 160 16.77 -14.75 15.87
N ALA A 161 17.90 -15.37 16.15
CA ALA A 161 18.46 -15.50 17.50
C ALA A 161 19.74 -14.68 17.64
N PHE A 162 19.94 -14.10 18.82
CA PHE A 162 21.17 -13.41 19.19
C PHE A 162 21.97 -14.31 20.12
N LEU A 163 23.24 -14.56 19.77
CA LEU A 163 24.19 -15.32 20.58
C LEU A 163 25.35 -14.41 20.96
N GLU A 164 25.42 -14.05 22.24
CA GLU A 164 26.55 -13.32 22.81
C GLU A 164 27.67 -14.30 23.14
N HIS A 165 28.85 -14.11 22.57
CA HIS A 165 30.03 -14.91 22.92
C HIS A 165 30.68 -14.31 24.18
N PRO A 166 30.62 -14.99 25.36
CA PRO A 166 31.01 -14.38 26.63
C PRO A 166 32.43 -13.81 26.66
N PRO A 167 33.46 -14.49 26.10
CA PRO A 167 34.82 -13.93 26.00
C PRO A 167 34.94 -12.64 25.18
N SER A 168 33.99 -12.38 24.26
CA SER A 168 34.00 -11.19 23.40
C SER A 168 33.18 -10.02 23.96
N ARG A 169 32.27 -10.26 24.90
CA ARG A 169 31.32 -9.26 25.45
C ARG A 169 31.97 -7.94 25.83
N GLU A 170 32.98 -7.98 26.69
CA GLU A 170 33.61 -6.78 27.22
C GLU A 170 34.39 -6.00 26.15
N ARG A 171 34.99 -6.71 25.19
CA ARG A 171 35.74 -6.10 24.08
C ARG A 171 34.80 -5.41 23.09
N LEU A 172 33.64 -6.00 22.82
CA LEU A 172 32.65 -5.44 21.90
C LEU A 172 31.88 -4.28 22.52
N GLY A 173 31.65 -4.32 23.85
CA GLY A 173 30.97 -3.25 24.59
C GLY A 173 29.69 -2.78 23.89
N ASP A 174 29.54 -1.45 23.78
CA ASP A 174 28.37 -0.83 23.16
C ASP A 174 28.23 -1.08 21.66
N ALA A 175 29.30 -1.51 20.97
CA ALA A 175 29.23 -1.81 19.54
C ALA A 175 28.27 -2.97 19.25
N SER A 176 28.20 -3.96 20.15
CA SER A 176 27.24 -5.08 20.06
C SER A 176 25.79 -4.58 20.15
N THR A 177 25.52 -3.61 21.02
CA THR A 177 24.18 -3.03 21.22
C THR A 177 23.76 -2.20 20.01
N ARG A 178 24.68 -1.38 19.47
CA ARG A 178 24.45 -0.61 18.23
C ARG A 178 24.16 -1.52 17.04
N PHE A 179 24.95 -2.57 16.85
CA PHE A 179 24.74 -3.55 15.77
C PHE A 179 23.43 -4.32 15.94
N SER A 180 23.08 -4.70 17.17
CA SER A 180 21.80 -5.36 17.47
C SER A 180 20.59 -4.49 17.10
N ALA A 181 20.66 -3.19 17.39
CA ALA A 181 19.60 -2.24 17.03
C ALA A 181 19.46 -2.12 15.51
N LEU A 182 20.58 -1.97 14.80
CA LEU A 182 20.62 -1.91 13.34
C LEU A 182 20.02 -3.17 12.69
N LEU A 183 20.42 -4.36 13.14
CA LEU A 183 19.88 -5.61 12.61
C LEU A 183 18.39 -5.79 12.89
N ARG A 184 17.91 -5.39 14.08
CA ARG A 184 16.48 -5.44 14.38
C ARG A 184 15.67 -4.57 13.43
N GLU A 185 16.18 -3.38 13.07
CA GLU A 185 15.55 -2.52 12.07
C GLU A 185 15.53 -3.17 10.70
N PHE A 186 16.65 -3.73 10.25
CA PHE A 186 16.73 -4.44 8.97
C PHE A 186 15.76 -5.63 8.92
N VAL A 187 15.72 -6.46 9.96
CA VAL A 187 14.84 -7.63 10.06
C VAL A 187 13.37 -7.22 10.02
N ALA A 188 13.00 -6.13 10.70
CA ALA A 188 11.65 -5.59 10.66
C ALA A 188 11.27 -5.13 9.25
N ALA A 189 12.18 -4.42 8.57
CA ALA A 189 11.99 -3.99 7.18
C ALA A 189 11.86 -5.19 6.22
N SER A 190 12.78 -6.16 6.27
CA SER A 190 12.75 -7.37 5.42
C SER A 190 11.47 -8.19 5.64
N LYS A 191 11.03 -8.36 6.90
CA LYS A 191 9.76 -9.04 7.21
C LYS A 191 8.56 -8.32 6.61
N THR A 192 8.53 -6.99 6.73
CA THR A 192 7.44 -6.17 6.19
C THR A 192 7.38 -6.27 4.67
N THR A 193 8.53 -6.12 4.00
CA THR A 193 8.64 -6.26 2.55
C THR A 193 8.21 -7.64 2.09
N LEU A 194 8.75 -8.72 2.70
CA LEU A 194 8.40 -10.09 2.33
C LEU A 194 6.90 -10.37 2.55
N MET A 195 6.34 -10.03 3.71
CA MET A 195 4.93 -10.26 3.99
C MET A 195 4.04 -9.50 2.99
N THR A 196 4.42 -8.27 2.65
CA THR A 196 3.71 -7.50 1.61
C THR A 196 3.77 -8.22 0.27
N THR A 197 4.95 -8.64 -0.19
CA THR A 197 5.11 -9.40 -1.43
C THR A 197 4.30 -10.70 -1.43
N LEU A 198 4.33 -11.46 -0.33
CA LEU A 198 3.62 -12.74 -0.22
C LEU A 198 2.09 -12.57 -0.17
N ILE A 199 1.58 -11.56 0.54
CA ILE A 199 0.14 -11.28 0.62
C ILE A 199 -0.37 -10.72 -0.71
N ARG A 200 0.45 -9.95 -1.42
CA ARG A 200 0.09 -9.26 -2.66
C ARG A 200 0.45 -10.01 -3.93
N SER A 201 0.99 -11.22 -3.86
CA SER A 201 1.43 -11.96 -5.06
C SER A 201 0.29 -12.16 -6.06
N VAL A 202 -0.90 -12.52 -5.55
CA VAL A 202 -2.12 -12.70 -6.34
C VAL A 202 -2.53 -11.39 -7.02
N ASP A 203 -2.64 -10.30 -6.26
CA ASP A 203 -2.99 -8.96 -6.77
C ASP A 203 -1.97 -8.47 -7.82
N THR A 204 -0.68 -8.77 -7.60
CA THR A 204 0.42 -8.36 -8.49
C THR A 204 0.31 -9.07 -9.84
N VAL A 205 0.10 -10.39 -9.84
CA VAL A 205 -0.10 -11.16 -11.09
C VAL A 205 -1.37 -10.69 -11.80
N HIS A 206 -2.44 -10.37 -11.05
CA HIS A 206 -3.66 -9.86 -11.62
C HIS A 206 -3.44 -8.51 -12.34
N ASN A 207 -2.82 -7.53 -11.67
CA ASN A 207 -2.50 -6.23 -12.28
C ASN A 207 -1.63 -6.38 -13.54
N LEU A 208 -0.63 -7.25 -13.49
CA LEU A 208 0.21 -7.56 -14.66
C LEU A 208 -0.63 -8.07 -15.83
N LEU A 209 -1.51 -9.03 -15.56
CA LEU A 209 -2.40 -9.62 -16.56
C LEU A 209 -3.46 -8.63 -17.08
N LEU A 210 -3.91 -7.68 -16.26
CA LEU A 210 -4.82 -6.62 -16.66
C LEU A 210 -4.14 -5.48 -17.46
N ASN A 211 -2.81 -5.36 -17.39
CA ASN A 211 -2.02 -4.44 -18.23
C ASN A 211 -1.42 -5.11 -19.47
N ILE A 212 -1.83 -6.34 -19.79
CA ILE A 212 -1.19 -7.12 -20.85
C ILE A 212 -1.37 -6.50 -22.25
N ASP A 213 -2.45 -5.75 -22.47
CA ASP A 213 -2.68 -4.98 -23.70
C ASP A 213 -1.62 -3.90 -23.90
N HIS A 214 -1.38 -3.08 -22.89
CA HIS A 214 -0.35 -2.04 -22.90
C HIS A 214 1.05 -2.65 -22.97
N TYR A 215 1.31 -3.77 -22.29
CA TYR A 215 2.61 -4.42 -22.30
C TYR A 215 2.95 -5.04 -23.68
N VAL A 216 2.00 -5.76 -24.28
CA VAL A 216 2.26 -6.47 -25.55
C VAL A 216 2.12 -5.55 -26.75
N GLY A 217 1.04 -4.76 -26.76
CA GLY A 217 0.69 -3.86 -27.85
C GLY A 217 1.42 -2.52 -27.83
N GLY A 218 1.88 -2.06 -26.65
CA GLY A 218 2.55 -0.78 -26.48
C GLY A 218 4.09 -0.86 -26.53
N ASP A 219 4.74 0.24 -26.16
CA ASP A 219 6.20 0.36 -26.18
C ASP A 219 6.84 0.05 -24.83
N GLY A 220 8.05 -0.51 -24.93
CA GLY A 220 8.93 -0.70 -23.79
C GLY A 220 9.74 0.54 -23.47
N ILE A 221 10.83 0.36 -22.75
CA ILE A 221 11.83 1.40 -22.45
C ILE A 221 13.21 1.04 -22.99
N GLU A 222 13.38 -0.08 -23.70
CA GLU A 222 14.71 -0.50 -24.16
C GLU A 222 15.34 0.49 -25.15
N ASP A 223 14.54 1.08 -26.04
CA ASP A 223 14.96 2.14 -26.96
C ASP A 223 15.34 3.45 -26.25
N LEU A 224 14.95 3.62 -24.98
CA LEU A 224 15.37 4.74 -24.13
C LEU A 224 16.72 4.50 -23.44
N ARG A 225 17.35 3.33 -23.62
CA ARG A 225 18.63 3.03 -22.99
C ARG A 225 19.72 3.97 -23.51
N ASP A 226 20.41 4.65 -22.59
CA ASP A 226 21.58 5.48 -22.85
C ASP A 226 21.37 6.56 -23.95
N VAL A 227 20.14 7.06 -24.11
CA VAL A 227 19.81 8.10 -25.11
C VAL A 227 20.23 9.51 -24.70
N ALA A 228 20.50 9.74 -23.41
CA ALA A 228 20.86 11.05 -22.85
C ALA A 228 22.15 11.03 -22.02
N PRO A 229 23.28 10.52 -22.56
CA PRO A 229 24.53 10.42 -21.83
C PRO A 229 25.09 11.80 -21.49
N GLY A 230 25.38 12.04 -20.21
CA GLY A 230 25.95 13.30 -19.72
C GLY A 230 24.98 14.49 -19.72
N VAL A 231 23.68 14.25 -19.91
CA VAL A 231 22.62 15.23 -19.67
C VAL A 231 22.18 15.14 -18.21
N PRO A 232 21.99 16.25 -17.49
CA PRO A 232 21.48 16.20 -16.13
C PRO A 232 20.01 15.78 -16.11
N ALA A 233 19.65 14.92 -15.15
CA ALA A 233 18.26 14.63 -14.82
C ALA A 233 17.86 15.29 -13.50
N VAL A 234 16.65 15.84 -13.45
CA VAL A 234 15.99 16.30 -12.23
C VAL A 234 14.81 15.38 -11.93
N VAL A 235 14.97 14.56 -10.89
CA VAL A 235 13.91 13.72 -10.32
C VAL A 235 13.09 14.53 -9.34
N VAL A 236 11.79 14.65 -9.62
CA VAL A 236 10.85 15.46 -8.84
C VAL A 236 9.97 14.55 -7.99
N SER A 237 10.16 14.62 -6.68
CA SER A 237 9.44 13.84 -5.66
C SER A 237 8.44 14.70 -4.86
N ALA A 238 7.50 14.06 -4.16
CA ALA A 238 6.35 14.73 -3.53
C ALA A 238 6.58 15.26 -2.11
N GLY A 239 7.81 15.27 -1.62
CA GLY A 239 8.16 15.74 -0.30
C GLY A 239 7.91 17.25 -0.14
N PRO A 240 7.64 17.73 1.10
CA PRO A 240 7.24 19.11 1.34
C PRO A 240 8.21 20.18 0.81
N SER A 241 9.50 19.86 0.71
CA SER A 241 10.51 20.78 0.19
C SER A 241 10.32 21.14 -1.29
N LEU A 242 9.56 20.37 -2.08
CA LEU A 242 9.31 20.60 -3.52
C LEU A 242 8.92 22.05 -3.84
N ARG A 243 8.10 22.67 -2.99
CA ARG A 243 7.63 24.06 -3.16
C ARG A 243 8.76 25.09 -3.27
N ARG A 244 9.96 24.76 -2.76
CA ARG A 244 11.16 25.62 -2.80
C ARG A 244 11.75 25.68 -4.21
N ASN A 245 11.48 24.68 -5.06
CA ASN A 245 12.18 24.49 -6.33
C ASN A 245 11.31 24.64 -7.59
N LEU A 246 9.98 24.64 -7.47
CA LEU A 246 9.06 24.68 -8.64
C LEU A 246 9.36 25.87 -9.58
N HIS A 247 9.59 27.05 -9.03
CA HIS A 247 9.87 28.26 -9.82
C HIS A 247 11.14 28.14 -10.68
N LEU A 248 12.13 27.35 -10.26
CA LEU A 248 13.35 27.10 -11.02
C LEU A 248 13.09 26.18 -12.20
N LEU A 249 12.24 25.17 -12.04
CA LEU A 249 11.84 24.28 -13.13
C LEU A 249 10.92 24.96 -14.15
N ALA A 250 10.12 25.93 -13.71
CA ALA A 250 9.26 26.74 -14.58
C ALA A 250 10.05 27.79 -15.39
N ALA A 251 11.33 28.00 -15.08
CA ALA A 251 12.14 28.99 -15.78
C ALA A 251 12.34 28.60 -17.26
N PRO A 252 12.24 29.55 -18.21
CA PRO A 252 12.38 29.25 -19.63
C PRO A 252 13.72 28.60 -19.98
N GLY A 253 13.71 27.60 -20.87
CA GLY A 253 14.93 26.93 -21.34
C GLY A 253 15.40 25.78 -20.44
N VAL A 254 14.80 25.56 -19.26
CA VAL A 254 15.24 24.51 -18.33
C VAL A 254 14.87 23.12 -18.86
N ARG A 255 13.64 22.94 -19.34
CA ARG A 255 13.17 21.68 -19.93
C ARG A 255 14.02 21.30 -21.15
N GLU A 256 14.50 22.27 -21.91
CA GLU A 256 15.32 22.06 -23.09
C GLU A 256 16.76 21.66 -22.76
N ARG A 257 17.21 21.77 -21.50
CA ARG A 257 18.61 21.52 -21.08
C ARG A 257 18.77 20.49 -19.95
N CYS A 258 17.68 19.99 -19.39
CA CYS A 258 17.69 18.92 -18.40
C CYS A 258 16.46 18.02 -18.55
N ILE A 259 16.63 16.73 -18.27
CA ILE A 259 15.52 15.77 -18.27
C ILE A 259 14.79 15.86 -16.94
N ILE A 260 13.51 16.21 -16.98
CA ILE A 260 12.64 16.29 -15.79
C ILE A 260 11.83 15.01 -15.70
N ILE A 261 11.99 14.26 -14.61
CA ILE A 261 11.27 13.02 -14.33
C ILE A 261 10.43 13.21 -13.07
N ALA A 262 9.12 13.26 -13.23
CA ALA A 262 8.17 13.41 -12.13
C ALA A 262 7.74 12.05 -11.58
N VAL A 263 7.61 11.91 -10.27
CA VAL A 263 6.81 10.83 -9.71
C VAL A 263 5.31 11.15 -9.91
N GLN A 264 4.46 10.15 -10.09
CA GLN A 264 3.01 10.33 -10.33
C GLN A 264 2.32 11.34 -9.39
N THR A 265 2.69 11.37 -8.11
CA THR A 265 2.08 12.26 -7.11
C THR A 265 2.39 13.76 -7.33
N THR A 266 3.41 14.07 -8.14
CA THR A 266 3.85 15.43 -8.45
C THR A 266 3.39 15.95 -9.81
N LEU A 267 2.79 15.10 -10.65
CA LEU A 267 2.38 15.49 -12.00
C LEU A 267 1.42 16.68 -11.98
N LYS A 268 0.28 16.58 -11.29
CA LYS A 268 -0.70 17.68 -11.18
C LYS A 268 -0.09 18.97 -10.60
N PRO A 269 0.67 18.94 -9.48
CA PRO A 269 1.39 20.11 -8.98
C PRO A 269 2.31 20.78 -10.02
N LEU A 270 3.06 19.98 -10.80
CA LEU A 270 3.95 20.50 -11.84
C LEU A 270 3.16 21.15 -12.97
N LEU A 271 2.11 20.49 -13.47
CA LEU A 271 1.24 21.01 -14.51
C LEU A 271 0.58 22.34 -14.07
N ALA A 272 0.11 22.42 -12.83
CA ALA A 272 -0.47 23.64 -12.25
C ALA A 272 0.55 24.80 -12.17
N ALA A 273 1.85 24.49 -12.04
CA ALA A 273 2.93 25.46 -12.08
C ALA A 273 3.45 25.75 -13.51
N GLY A 274 2.80 25.23 -14.55
CA GLY A 274 3.20 25.40 -15.95
C GLY A 274 4.37 24.53 -16.38
N ILE A 275 4.73 23.50 -15.60
CA ILE A 275 5.88 22.62 -15.85
C ILE A 275 5.39 21.30 -16.44
N ARG A 276 5.83 20.99 -17.66
CA ARG A 276 5.58 19.69 -18.30
C ARG A 276 6.83 18.82 -18.18
N PRO A 277 6.86 17.79 -17.32
CA PRO A 277 8.01 16.90 -17.25
C PRO A 277 8.19 16.12 -18.56
N HIS A 278 9.38 15.57 -18.79
CA HIS A 278 9.59 14.67 -19.95
C HIS A 278 8.91 13.33 -19.68
N PHE A 279 9.10 12.83 -18.44
CA PHE A 279 8.56 11.57 -17.99
C PHE A 279 7.79 11.75 -16.69
N VAL A 280 6.71 10.99 -16.54
CA VAL A 280 6.08 10.70 -15.26
C VAL A 280 6.20 9.21 -14.98
N THR A 281 6.54 8.82 -13.75
CA THR A 281 6.69 7.40 -13.39
C THR A 281 5.58 6.91 -12.46
N SER A 282 5.22 5.62 -12.59
CA SER A 282 4.23 4.95 -11.74
C SER A 282 4.61 3.50 -11.43
N LEU A 283 4.39 3.08 -10.18
CA LEU A 283 4.51 1.68 -9.76
C LEU A 283 3.43 1.21 -8.78
N ASP A 284 2.51 2.11 -8.38
CA ASP A 284 1.57 1.81 -7.29
C ASP A 284 0.52 0.78 -7.73
N TYR A 285 0.38 -0.27 -6.93
CA TYR A 285 -0.48 -1.41 -7.21
C TYR A 285 -1.96 -1.19 -6.87
N HIS A 286 -2.30 -0.10 -6.19
CA HIS A 286 -3.62 0.14 -5.63
C HIS A 286 -4.43 1.12 -6.49
N GLU A 287 -5.73 0.88 -6.64
CA GLU A 287 -6.67 1.73 -7.40
C GLU A 287 -6.62 3.22 -7.04
N ILE A 288 -6.22 3.57 -5.82
CA ILE A 288 -6.10 4.96 -5.37
C ILE A 288 -5.10 5.78 -6.20
N SER A 289 -4.17 5.12 -6.91
CA SER A 289 -3.24 5.77 -7.83
C SER A 289 -3.95 6.50 -8.98
N GLY A 290 -5.19 6.11 -9.31
CA GLY A 290 -6.00 6.83 -10.30
C GLY A 290 -6.20 8.30 -9.96
N ARG A 291 -6.24 8.66 -8.67
CA ARG A 291 -6.40 10.05 -8.20
C ARG A 291 -5.31 11.01 -8.71
N PHE A 292 -4.14 10.48 -9.05
CA PHE A 292 -3.03 11.27 -9.60
C PHE A 292 -3.24 11.64 -11.07
N PHE A 293 -4.15 10.95 -11.77
CA PHE A 293 -4.38 11.09 -13.21
C PHE A 293 -5.81 11.52 -13.58
N GLU A 294 -6.78 11.36 -12.67
CA GLU A 294 -8.17 11.84 -12.85
C GLU A 294 -8.23 13.32 -13.27
N GLY A 295 -9.04 13.62 -14.28
CA GLY A 295 -9.30 14.99 -14.75
C GLY A 295 -8.23 15.59 -15.66
N LEU A 296 -7.21 14.83 -16.07
CA LEU A 296 -6.23 15.27 -17.07
C LEU A 296 -6.81 15.15 -18.48
N ALA A 297 -6.61 16.17 -19.31
CA ALA A 297 -6.84 16.14 -20.74
C ALA A 297 -5.54 15.82 -21.49
N ALA A 298 -5.64 15.31 -22.72
CA ALA A 298 -4.48 15.05 -23.58
C ALA A 298 -3.62 16.31 -23.80
N SER A 299 -4.25 17.49 -23.86
CA SER A 299 -3.56 18.78 -23.97
C SER A 299 -2.71 19.13 -22.75
N ASP A 300 -3.07 18.64 -21.56
CA ASP A 300 -2.34 18.95 -20.32
C ASP A 300 -0.99 18.23 -20.28
N VAL A 301 -0.94 17.02 -20.84
CA VAL A 301 0.21 16.10 -20.82
C VAL A 301 0.92 15.98 -22.16
N GLU A 302 0.67 16.90 -23.10
CA GLU A 302 1.38 16.90 -24.37
C GLU A 302 2.88 17.10 -24.14
N GLY A 303 3.69 16.20 -24.73
CA GLY A 303 5.13 16.12 -24.52
C GLY A 303 5.54 15.43 -23.21
N VAL A 304 4.62 14.80 -22.49
CA VAL A 304 4.88 13.99 -21.29
C VAL A 304 4.64 12.52 -21.63
N THR A 305 5.58 11.64 -21.27
CA THR A 305 5.41 10.19 -21.38
C THR A 305 5.30 9.54 -20.00
N LEU A 306 4.27 8.73 -19.79
CA LEU A 306 4.14 7.88 -18.61
C LEU A 306 5.01 6.63 -18.79
N VAL A 307 5.93 6.40 -17.85
CA VAL A 307 6.71 5.16 -17.74
C VAL A 307 6.25 4.40 -16.50
N ALA A 308 5.50 3.32 -16.69
CA ALA A 308 4.97 2.51 -15.61
C ALA A 308 5.73 1.19 -15.47
N GLU A 309 5.86 0.69 -14.23
CA GLU A 309 6.07 -0.75 -14.04
C GLU A 309 4.81 -1.49 -14.50
N ALA A 310 4.96 -2.60 -15.22
CA ALA A 310 3.82 -3.38 -15.72
C ALA A 310 2.86 -3.87 -14.62
N LYS A 311 3.31 -3.91 -13.36
CA LYS A 311 2.51 -4.31 -12.19
C LYS A 311 1.70 -3.17 -11.56
N ALA A 312 1.85 -1.94 -12.04
CA ALA A 312 1.06 -0.80 -11.58
C ALA A 312 -0.44 -1.10 -11.73
N HIS A 313 -1.29 -0.49 -10.91
CA HIS A 313 -2.72 -0.70 -11.02
C HIS A 313 -3.20 -0.28 -12.43
N PRO A 314 -4.04 -1.07 -13.13
CA PRO A 314 -4.40 -0.77 -14.52
C PRO A 314 -5.08 0.58 -14.73
N ILE A 315 -5.70 1.12 -13.66
CA ILE A 315 -6.31 2.46 -13.66
C ILE A 315 -5.33 3.58 -14.06
N VAL A 316 -4.04 3.37 -13.82
CA VAL A 316 -2.98 4.31 -14.18
C VAL A 316 -2.88 4.46 -15.70
N MET A 317 -2.85 3.31 -16.40
CA MET A 317 -2.75 3.29 -17.86
C MET A 317 -4.05 3.73 -18.53
N ASP A 318 -5.19 3.48 -17.88
CA ASP A 318 -6.51 3.86 -18.38
C ASP A 318 -6.80 5.36 -18.25
N LEU A 319 -6.33 6.00 -17.18
CA LEU A 319 -6.62 7.42 -16.90
C LEU A 319 -5.57 8.38 -17.47
N PHE A 320 -4.34 7.94 -17.76
CA PHE A 320 -3.33 8.82 -18.34
C PHE A 320 -3.63 9.05 -19.84
N PRO A 321 -3.93 10.29 -20.27
CA PRO A 321 -4.38 10.55 -21.65
C PRO A 321 -3.23 10.77 -22.65
N GLY A 322 -1.98 10.64 -22.20
CA GLY A 322 -0.78 10.85 -23.02
C GLY A 322 -0.10 9.54 -23.44
N ALA A 323 1.12 9.66 -23.96
CA ALA A 323 1.94 8.54 -24.37
C ALA A 323 2.37 7.65 -23.19
N THR A 324 2.23 6.33 -23.31
CA THR A 324 2.58 5.37 -22.25
C THR A 324 3.69 4.41 -22.68
N ARG A 325 4.50 3.97 -21.73
CA ARG A 325 5.55 2.95 -21.88
C ARG A 325 5.55 2.04 -20.65
N CYS A 326 5.83 0.76 -20.88
CA CYS A 326 5.93 -0.27 -19.83
C CYS A 326 7.37 -0.73 -19.64
N ALA A 327 7.86 -0.70 -18.40
CA ALA A 327 9.09 -1.41 -18.06
C ALA A 327 8.89 -2.94 -18.14
N GLY A 328 9.92 -3.65 -18.58
CA GLY A 328 9.92 -5.10 -18.77
C GLY A 328 9.62 -5.90 -17.51
N SER A 329 8.78 -6.93 -17.64
CA SER A 329 8.30 -7.80 -16.57
C SER A 329 8.59 -9.26 -16.87
N GLY A 330 9.41 -9.89 -16.01
CA GLY A 330 9.77 -11.30 -16.18
C GLY A 330 8.56 -12.24 -16.13
N ILE A 331 7.55 -11.90 -15.32
CA ILE A 331 6.32 -12.70 -15.20
C ILE A 331 5.51 -12.64 -16.50
N LEU A 332 5.35 -11.45 -17.09
CA LEU A 332 4.65 -11.32 -18.37
C LEU A 332 5.43 -11.96 -19.51
N ASP A 333 6.76 -11.86 -19.50
CA ASP A 333 7.60 -12.56 -20.48
C ASP A 333 7.43 -14.08 -20.39
N GLU A 334 7.32 -14.66 -19.19
CA GLU A 334 7.02 -16.08 -19.00
C GLU A 334 5.62 -16.46 -19.52
N VAL A 335 4.61 -15.62 -19.27
CA VAL A 335 3.24 -15.82 -19.80
C VAL A 335 3.24 -15.79 -21.32
N LEU A 336 3.89 -14.80 -21.93
CA LEU A 336 3.97 -14.62 -23.38
C LEU A 336 4.86 -15.68 -24.06
N GLY A 337 5.85 -16.21 -23.35
CA GLY A 337 6.76 -17.22 -23.85
C GLY A 337 7.47 -16.74 -25.13
N PRO A 338 7.34 -17.44 -26.28
CA PRO A 338 7.98 -17.02 -27.54
C PRO A 338 7.55 -15.64 -28.06
N LEU A 339 6.43 -15.09 -27.58
CA LEU A 339 5.95 -13.76 -27.96
C LEU A 339 6.59 -12.62 -27.15
N ALA A 340 7.37 -12.95 -26.11
CA ALA A 340 8.04 -11.95 -25.29
C ALA A 340 9.05 -11.16 -26.13
N ARG A 341 9.12 -9.86 -25.86
CA ARG A 341 10.04 -8.91 -26.51
C ARG A 341 10.97 -8.34 -25.46
N ASP A 342 12.12 -7.81 -25.86
CA ASP A 342 12.89 -7.01 -24.94
C ASP A 342 12.18 -5.67 -24.73
N MET A 343 11.49 -5.56 -23.60
CA MET A 343 10.77 -4.37 -23.19
C MET A 343 11.66 -3.41 -22.38
N GLY A 344 12.91 -3.78 -22.10
CA GLY A 344 13.84 -3.00 -21.29
C GLY A 344 13.55 -3.10 -19.80
N ARG A 345 14.54 -3.54 -19.01
CA ARG A 345 14.39 -3.75 -17.56
C ARG A 345 15.05 -2.64 -16.75
N ILE A 346 14.38 -2.23 -15.68
CA ILE A 346 14.88 -1.30 -14.67
C ILE A 346 14.76 -1.91 -13.27
N GLY A 347 15.49 -1.35 -12.32
CA GLY A 347 15.53 -1.85 -10.94
C GLY A 347 14.17 -1.84 -10.25
N ALA A 348 13.97 -2.73 -9.28
CA ALA A 348 12.75 -2.79 -8.49
C ALA A 348 12.80 -1.75 -7.35
N GLY A 349 11.96 -0.73 -7.43
CA GLY A 349 11.87 0.33 -6.42
C GLY A 349 10.85 0.03 -5.32
N ALA A 350 11.14 0.44 -4.08
CA ALA A 350 10.16 0.40 -2.98
C ALA A 350 9.21 1.63 -2.96
N THR A 351 9.51 2.66 -3.76
CA THR A 351 8.67 3.85 -3.97
C THR A 351 8.88 4.37 -5.39
N VAL A 352 7.90 5.10 -5.94
CA VAL A 352 7.92 5.68 -7.28
C VAL A 352 9.17 6.54 -7.52
N ALA A 353 9.71 7.16 -6.48
CA ALA A 353 10.94 7.95 -6.57
C ALA A 353 12.18 7.10 -6.94
N HIS A 354 12.27 5.84 -6.48
CA HIS A 354 13.33 4.93 -6.92
C HIS A 354 13.20 4.66 -8.41
N LEU A 355 11.98 4.39 -8.90
CA LEU A 355 11.71 4.15 -10.31
C LEU A 355 12.12 5.36 -11.17
N ALA A 356 11.87 6.58 -10.71
CA ALA A 356 12.31 7.79 -11.40
C ALA A 356 13.84 7.92 -11.48
N VAL A 357 14.57 7.63 -10.38
CA VAL A 357 16.05 7.59 -10.38
C VAL A 357 16.57 6.48 -11.30
N TYR A 358 15.96 5.31 -11.29
CA TYR A 358 16.36 4.20 -12.15
C TYR A 358 16.09 4.49 -13.63
N LEU A 359 15.02 5.20 -13.94
CA LEU A 359 14.75 5.68 -15.30
C LEU A 359 15.82 6.70 -15.74
N ALA A 360 16.17 7.67 -14.89
CA ALA A 360 17.27 8.60 -15.17
C ALA A 360 18.59 7.85 -15.46
N ARG A 361 18.89 6.82 -14.65
CA ARG A 361 20.06 5.97 -14.84
C ARG A 361 20.01 5.18 -16.15
N HIS A 362 18.84 4.65 -16.51
CA HIS A 362 18.60 3.89 -17.74
C HIS A 362 18.74 4.76 -18.98
N LEU A 363 18.34 6.03 -18.91
CA LEU A 363 18.56 7.04 -19.95
C LEU A 363 20.04 7.44 -20.11
N GLY A 364 20.93 7.03 -19.20
CA GLY A 364 22.34 7.41 -19.19
C GLY A 364 22.64 8.80 -18.57
N CYS A 365 21.67 9.40 -17.87
CA CYS A 365 21.81 10.75 -17.32
C CYS A 365 22.90 10.83 -16.26
N SER A 366 23.66 11.93 -16.27
CA SER A 366 24.66 12.25 -15.24
C SER A 366 24.95 13.76 -15.25
N PRO A 367 24.86 14.48 -14.10
CA PRO A 367 24.44 13.97 -12.79
C PRO A 367 22.93 13.68 -12.72
N ILE A 368 22.50 12.98 -11.65
CA ILE A 368 21.09 12.81 -11.30
C ILE A 368 20.82 13.64 -10.03
N ALA A 369 20.02 14.70 -10.17
CA ALA A 369 19.60 15.56 -9.07
C ALA A 369 18.18 15.21 -8.61
N MET A 370 17.93 15.28 -7.31
CA MET A 370 16.61 15.03 -6.71
C MET A 370 16.09 16.28 -6.02
N ILE A 371 14.82 16.59 -6.20
CA ILE A 371 14.10 17.63 -5.45
C ILE A 371 12.81 17.08 -4.84
N GLY A 372 12.36 17.67 -3.74
CA GLY A 372 11.21 17.14 -3.00
C GLY A 372 11.43 15.71 -2.48
N GLN A 373 12.69 15.25 -2.35
CA GLN A 373 13.02 13.91 -1.86
C GLN A 373 13.24 13.96 -0.34
N ASP A 374 12.23 14.38 0.41
CA ASP A 374 12.40 14.71 1.81
C ASP A 374 12.66 13.49 2.70
N LEU A 375 11.95 12.38 2.47
CA LEU A 375 12.01 11.17 3.30
C LEU A 375 11.82 11.46 4.82
N GLY A 376 11.07 12.51 5.13
CA GLY A 376 10.76 12.97 6.48
C GLY A 376 9.73 14.10 6.43
N PHE A 377 9.22 14.46 7.61
CA PHE A 377 8.16 15.44 7.77
C PHE A 377 8.70 16.87 7.83
N THR A 378 9.29 17.32 6.72
CA THR A 378 9.78 18.70 6.59
C THR A 378 8.64 19.67 6.83
N ASP A 379 8.90 20.70 7.64
CA ASP A 379 7.90 21.71 8.05
C ASP A 379 6.64 21.12 8.72
N GLY A 380 6.70 19.86 9.20
CA GLY A 380 5.56 19.18 9.84
C GLY A 380 4.52 18.62 8.86
N LEU A 381 4.87 18.48 7.57
CA LEU A 381 3.98 18.02 6.50
C LEU A 381 4.39 16.64 5.99
N TYR A 382 3.42 15.83 5.55
CA TYR A 382 3.68 14.54 4.91
C TYR A 382 4.02 14.71 3.42
N TYR A 383 3.31 15.59 2.73
CA TYR A 383 3.49 15.87 1.30
C TYR A 383 3.55 17.37 1.02
N ALA A 384 4.03 17.72 -0.18
CA ALA A 384 3.96 19.08 -0.68
C ALA A 384 2.49 19.56 -0.82
N PRO A 385 2.22 20.84 -0.49
CA PRO A 385 0.95 21.47 -0.80
C PRO A 385 0.57 21.34 -2.28
N GLY A 386 -0.71 21.07 -2.56
CA GLY A 386 -1.24 20.94 -3.92
C GLY A 386 -1.20 19.51 -4.49
N THR A 387 -0.73 18.53 -3.72
CA THR A 387 -0.83 17.12 -4.10
C THR A 387 -2.28 16.61 -3.95
N ALA A 388 -2.66 15.57 -4.71
CA ALA A 388 -4.03 15.04 -4.77
C ALA A 388 -4.62 14.65 -3.40
N ILE A 389 -3.78 14.40 -2.38
CA ILE A 389 -4.24 14.09 -1.04
C ILE A 389 -4.96 15.28 -0.37
N HIS A 390 -4.56 16.53 -0.67
CA HIS A 390 -5.24 17.70 -0.13
C HIS A 390 -6.62 17.87 -0.77
N GLU A 391 -6.76 17.51 -2.06
CA GLU A 391 -8.07 17.50 -2.74
C GLU A 391 -9.02 16.49 -2.10
N VAL A 392 -8.52 15.34 -1.65
CA VAL A 392 -9.31 14.31 -0.96
C VAL A 392 -9.87 14.84 0.36
N TRP A 393 -9.13 15.70 1.05
CA TRP A 393 -9.57 16.26 2.32
C TRP A 393 -10.46 17.50 2.16
N ALA A 394 -10.43 18.16 1.00
CA ALA A 394 -11.20 19.38 0.75
C ALA A 394 -12.69 19.26 1.14
N PRO A 395 -13.41 18.17 0.83
CA PRO A 395 -14.81 17.95 1.23
C PRO A 395 -15.02 17.69 2.72
N GLU A 396 -13.96 17.68 3.52
CA GLU A 396 -13.99 17.47 4.98
C GLU A 396 -13.48 18.70 5.75
N LEU A 397 -12.88 19.67 5.06
CA LEU A 397 -12.27 20.83 5.69
C LEU A 397 -13.32 21.80 6.21
N ASN A 398 -13.14 22.24 7.46
CA ASN A 398 -13.99 23.23 8.11
C ASN A 398 -13.23 23.90 9.28
N PRO A 399 -13.79 24.90 9.97
CA PRO A 399 -13.09 25.59 11.07
C PRO A 399 -12.57 24.69 12.21
N PHE A 400 -13.11 23.47 12.35
CA PHE A 400 -12.70 22.49 13.36
C PHE A 400 -11.94 21.29 12.78
N ASN A 401 -11.87 21.17 11.46
CA ASN A 401 -11.14 20.12 10.74
C ASN A 401 -10.23 20.77 9.69
N THR A 402 -9.12 21.34 10.14
CA THR A 402 -8.20 22.12 9.30
C THR A 402 -7.21 21.24 8.55
N ILE A 403 -6.55 21.81 7.53
CA ILE A 403 -5.52 21.08 6.78
C ILE A 403 -4.35 20.66 7.68
N GLU A 404 -3.95 21.51 8.62
CA GLU A 404 -2.91 21.24 9.61
C GLU A 404 -3.29 20.09 10.54
N MET A 405 -4.58 19.98 10.88
CA MET A 405 -5.09 18.87 11.69
C MET A 405 -5.05 17.57 10.90
N MET A 406 -5.43 17.59 9.61
CA MET A 406 -5.40 16.42 8.73
C MET A 406 -3.97 15.92 8.52
N GLU A 407 -3.01 16.82 8.27
CA GLU A 407 -1.58 16.52 8.18
C GLU A 407 -1.04 15.93 9.49
N TRP A 408 -1.34 16.56 10.63
CA TRP A 408 -0.94 16.04 11.93
C TRP A 408 -1.53 14.65 12.19
N GLN A 409 -2.84 14.45 12.00
CA GLN A 409 -3.49 13.16 12.19
C GLN A 409 -2.87 12.09 11.30
N ARG A 410 -2.52 12.42 10.05
CA ARG A 410 -1.84 11.52 9.14
C ARG A 410 -0.50 11.06 9.69
N ILE A 411 0.33 11.98 10.22
CA ILE A 411 1.62 11.64 10.81
C ILE A 411 1.43 10.80 12.08
N VAL A 412 0.54 11.21 12.99
CA VAL A 412 0.39 10.55 14.30
C VAL A 412 -0.36 9.21 14.21
N ARG A 413 -1.11 8.94 13.13
CA ARG A 413 -1.58 7.58 12.77
C ARG A 413 -0.43 6.56 12.77
N HIS A 414 0.78 7.00 12.45
CA HIS A 414 1.98 6.16 12.43
C HIS A 414 2.89 6.35 13.65
N ARG A 415 2.40 6.86 14.80
CA ARG A 415 3.23 7.21 15.98
C ARG A 415 4.20 6.13 16.44
N LEU A 416 3.81 4.85 16.35
CA LEU A 416 4.65 3.72 16.76
C LEU A 416 5.84 3.48 15.82
N HIS A 417 5.72 3.97 14.59
CA HIS A 417 6.72 3.87 13.54
C HIS A 417 7.51 5.16 13.34
N LEU A 418 7.19 6.24 14.07
CA LEU A 418 7.95 7.48 13.99
C LEU A 418 9.39 7.27 14.48
N ARG A 419 10.32 7.92 13.79
CA ARG A 419 11.75 7.92 14.09
C ARG A 419 12.26 9.34 14.03
N LYS A 420 13.12 9.69 14.98
CA LYS A 420 13.82 10.98 15.01
C LYS A 420 15.17 10.79 14.34
N THR A 421 15.51 11.68 13.42
CA THR A 421 16.78 11.66 12.68
C THR A 421 17.26 13.09 12.44
N VAL A 422 18.25 13.26 11.56
CA VAL A 422 18.88 14.54 11.24
C VAL A 422 18.57 14.92 9.79
N ASP A 423 18.13 16.17 9.59
CA ASP A 423 17.89 16.75 8.28
C ASP A 423 19.21 17.13 7.58
N LEU A 424 19.14 17.55 6.32
CA LEU A 424 20.34 17.93 5.55
C LEU A 424 21.08 19.16 6.12
N HIS A 425 20.45 19.95 6.99
CA HIS A 425 21.04 21.10 7.68
C HIS A 425 21.56 20.76 9.09
N GLY A 426 21.53 19.50 9.51
CA GLY A 426 21.98 19.08 10.85
C GLY A 426 20.93 19.25 11.95
N ARG A 427 19.68 19.61 11.63
CA ARG A 427 18.59 19.81 12.58
C ARG A 427 17.82 18.51 12.79
N SER A 428 17.10 18.42 13.91
CA SER A 428 16.22 17.29 14.18
C SER A 428 15.00 17.28 13.26
N ILE A 429 14.67 16.10 12.71
CA ILE A 429 13.46 15.87 11.92
C ILE A 429 12.81 14.52 12.29
N TYR A 430 11.49 14.42 12.15
CA TYR A 430 10.78 13.15 12.25
C TYR A 430 10.61 12.52 10.86
N THR A 431 10.71 11.20 10.81
CA THR A 431 10.39 10.35 9.66
C THR A 431 9.64 9.11 10.17
N ASP A 432 9.21 8.21 9.30
CA ASP A 432 8.61 6.93 9.69
C ASP A 432 9.43 5.74 9.20
N LEU A 433 9.08 4.54 9.66
CA LEU A 433 9.79 3.31 9.31
C LEU A 433 9.76 3.00 7.80
N GLN A 434 8.70 3.41 7.10
CA GLN A 434 8.56 3.20 5.65
C GLN A 434 9.55 4.08 4.88
N MET A 435 9.62 5.36 5.19
CA MET A 435 10.59 6.30 4.62
C MET A 435 12.03 5.95 4.98
N VAL A 436 12.28 5.40 6.18
CA VAL A 436 13.60 4.85 6.55
C VAL A 436 13.99 3.69 5.65
N THR A 437 13.05 2.78 5.35
CA THR A 437 13.29 1.66 4.42
C THR A 437 13.62 2.18 3.02
N TYR A 438 12.93 3.25 2.58
CA TYR A 438 13.24 3.90 1.30
C TYR A 438 14.62 4.55 1.29
N LEU A 439 14.98 5.26 2.36
CA LEU A 439 16.29 5.87 2.52
C LEU A 439 17.41 4.83 2.45
N GLN A 440 17.26 3.69 3.13
CA GLN A 440 18.26 2.61 3.10
C GLN A 440 18.48 2.05 1.68
N GLN A 441 17.40 1.91 0.89
CA GLN A 441 17.51 1.48 -0.49
C GLN A 441 18.23 2.53 -1.36
N PHE A 442 17.84 3.81 -1.25
CA PHE A 442 18.53 4.91 -1.94
C PHE A 442 20.01 4.96 -1.61
N GLU A 443 20.39 4.94 -0.33
CA GLU A 443 21.80 5.03 0.10
C GLU A 443 22.63 3.86 -0.45
N ARG A 444 22.08 2.63 -0.44
CA ARG A 444 22.74 1.48 -1.06
C ARG A 444 22.95 1.67 -2.56
N ASP A 445 21.92 2.15 -3.26
CA ASP A 445 21.99 2.35 -4.71
C ASP A 445 22.92 3.52 -5.07
N PHE A 446 22.95 4.60 -4.28
CA PHE A 446 23.85 5.73 -4.45
C PHE A 446 25.32 5.35 -4.20
N ALA A 447 25.58 4.48 -3.22
CA ALA A 447 26.91 3.92 -3.02
C ALA A 447 27.40 3.20 -4.30
N LYS A 448 26.55 2.35 -4.87
CA LYS A 448 26.84 1.67 -6.15
C LYS A 448 27.08 2.67 -7.29
N TYR A 449 26.23 3.70 -7.42
CA TYR A 449 26.36 4.69 -8.50
C TYR A 449 27.63 5.54 -8.38
N ARG A 450 28.03 5.91 -7.17
CA ARG A 450 29.31 6.57 -6.92
C ARG A 450 30.48 5.71 -7.40
N ASP A 451 30.44 4.41 -7.10
CA ASP A 451 31.50 3.47 -7.51
C ASP A 451 31.52 3.26 -9.04
N GLU A 452 30.38 3.46 -9.72
CA GLU A 452 30.26 3.53 -11.19
C GLU A 452 30.63 4.91 -11.78
N GLY A 453 31.00 5.89 -10.96
CA GLY A 453 31.38 7.25 -11.40
C GLY A 453 30.20 8.18 -11.71
N ILE A 454 29.00 7.89 -11.18
CA ILE A 454 27.78 8.66 -11.41
C ILE A 454 27.49 9.53 -10.20
N GLU A 455 27.34 10.83 -10.44
CA GLU A 455 27.10 11.81 -9.39
C GLU A 455 25.59 11.90 -9.06
N ILE A 456 25.25 11.64 -7.79
CA ILE A 456 23.91 11.83 -7.24
C ILE A 456 23.89 13.11 -6.41
N ILE A 457 22.93 13.98 -6.67
CA ILE A 457 22.78 15.28 -6.02
C ILE A 457 21.46 15.35 -5.26
N ASP A 458 21.52 15.69 -3.97
CA ASP A 458 20.36 16.06 -3.17
C ASP A 458 20.14 17.58 -3.24
N ALA A 459 19.23 17.98 -4.12
CA ALA A 459 18.83 19.36 -4.36
C ALA A 459 17.48 19.70 -3.72
N SER A 460 17.00 18.86 -2.80
CA SER A 460 15.70 19.03 -2.16
C SER A 460 15.62 20.29 -1.30
N GLU A 461 16.75 20.77 -0.77
CA GLU A 461 16.81 21.88 0.20
C GLU A 461 15.95 21.65 1.46
N GLY A 462 15.46 20.43 1.69
CA GLY A 462 14.80 19.97 2.91
C GLY A 462 14.82 18.44 3.03
N GLY A 463 14.39 17.93 4.18
CA GLY A 463 14.31 16.50 4.45
C GLY A 463 15.56 15.86 5.05
N VAL A 464 15.51 14.55 5.22
CA VAL A 464 16.54 13.72 5.83
C VAL A 464 17.82 13.74 5.00
N ARG A 465 18.97 13.84 5.68
CA ARG A 465 20.28 13.74 5.07
C ARG A 465 20.49 12.35 4.47
N LYS A 466 20.88 12.28 3.20
CA LYS A 466 21.10 11.03 2.45
C LYS A 466 22.60 10.77 2.34
N GLN A 467 23.06 9.57 2.68
CA GLN A 467 24.44 9.16 2.45
C GLN A 467 24.73 9.02 0.96
N HIS A 468 25.97 9.32 0.58
CA HIS A 468 26.49 9.18 -0.79
C HIS A 468 25.82 10.07 -1.85
N ALA A 469 25.06 11.09 -1.44
CA ALA A 469 24.58 12.16 -2.30
C ALA A 469 25.28 13.49 -1.95
N THR A 470 25.65 14.26 -2.98
CA THR A 470 26.19 15.62 -2.81
C THR A 470 25.05 16.59 -2.54
N ILE A 471 25.13 17.39 -1.48
CA ILE A 471 24.14 18.44 -1.19
C ILE A 471 24.46 19.67 -2.04
N MET A 472 23.52 20.10 -2.89
CA MET A 472 23.69 21.28 -3.76
C MET A 472 22.31 21.86 -4.11
N PRO A 473 22.07 23.18 -3.97
CA PRO A 473 20.79 23.79 -4.35
C PRO A 473 20.45 23.58 -5.84
N LEU A 474 19.19 23.43 -6.20
CA LEU A 474 18.79 23.18 -7.60
C LEU A 474 19.27 24.30 -8.55
N ALA A 475 19.29 25.55 -8.09
CA ALA A 475 19.78 26.68 -8.90
C ALA A 475 21.24 26.46 -9.35
N GLU A 476 22.10 26.01 -8.43
CA GLU A 476 23.51 25.72 -8.73
C GLU A 476 23.64 24.48 -9.63
N VAL A 477 22.80 23.45 -9.44
CA VAL A 477 22.76 22.28 -10.33
C VAL A 477 22.44 22.70 -11.77
N LEU A 478 21.41 23.52 -11.96
CA LEU A 478 21.00 23.98 -13.28
C LEU A 478 22.09 24.85 -13.93
N GLU A 479 22.70 25.76 -13.16
CA GLU A 479 23.80 26.61 -13.66
C GLU A 479 25.01 25.77 -14.10
N ARG A 480 25.41 24.79 -13.30
CA ARG A 480 26.63 24.00 -13.53
C ARG A 480 26.48 22.91 -14.58
N TYR A 481 25.32 22.25 -14.64
CA TYR A 481 25.15 21.03 -15.43
C TYR A 481 24.14 21.15 -16.58
N ALA A 482 23.14 22.02 -16.50
CA ALA A 482 22.15 22.19 -17.57
C ALA A 482 22.67 23.11 -18.69
N THR A 483 23.84 22.78 -19.23
CA THR A 483 24.60 23.58 -20.19
C THR A 483 24.42 23.14 -21.65
N ARG A 484 23.85 21.96 -21.88
CA ARG A 484 23.67 21.36 -23.21
C ARG A 484 22.19 21.09 -23.47
N PRO A 485 21.73 21.12 -24.73
CA PRO A 485 20.36 20.76 -25.05
C PRO A 485 20.11 19.26 -24.79
N VAL A 486 18.89 18.95 -24.35
CA VAL A 486 18.39 17.57 -24.25
C VAL A 486 18.30 16.99 -25.67
N PRO A 487 18.82 15.77 -25.92
CA PRO A 487 18.70 15.11 -27.21
C PRO A 487 17.24 14.77 -27.52
N GLU A 488 16.93 14.54 -28.79
CA GLU A 488 15.61 14.07 -29.19
C GLU A 488 15.35 12.68 -28.57
N LEU A 489 14.32 12.60 -27.72
CA LEU A 489 13.95 11.35 -27.04
C LEU A 489 13.04 10.53 -27.97
N PRO A 490 13.25 9.20 -28.08
CA PRO A 490 12.37 8.33 -28.86
C PRO A 490 10.89 8.47 -28.44
N PRO A 491 9.98 8.84 -29.35
CA PRO A 491 8.57 8.97 -29.02
C PRO A 491 7.95 7.60 -28.77
N ALA A 492 6.96 7.52 -27.89
CA ALA A 492 6.14 6.30 -27.77
C ALA A 492 5.04 6.31 -28.84
N ALA A 493 4.64 5.13 -29.30
CA ALA A 493 3.55 4.94 -30.25
C ALA A 493 2.22 5.43 -29.65
N PRO A 494 1.38 6.14 -30.44
CA PRO A 494 0.10 6.65 -29.96
C PRO A 494 -0.99 5.58 -29.88
N THR A 495 -0.78 4.41 -30.48
CA THR A 495 -1.76 3.32 -30.58
C THR A 495 -1.10 1.97 -30.32
N LEU A 496 -1.85 1.05 -29.74
CA LEU A 496 -1.41 -0.33 -29.50
C LEU A 496 -1.38 -1.15 -30.81
N ASP A 497 -0.47 -2.11 -30.89
CA ASP A 497 -0.33 -3.04 -32.03
C ASP A 497 -1.36 -4.19 -31.97
N ASP A 498 -2.42 -4.07 -32.77
CA ASP A 498 -3.51 -5.05 -32.89
C ASP A 498 -3.06 -6.48 -33.25
N ALA A 499 -2.00 -6.62 -34.05
CA ALA A 499 -1.52 -7.94 -34.46
C ALA A 499 -0.87 -8.66 -33.27
N ARG A 500 -0.13 -7.92 -32.44
CA ARG A 500 0.46 -8.44 -31.19
C ARG A 500 -0.61 -8.78 -30.17
N LEU A 501 -1.65 -7.95 -30.03
CA LEU A 501 -2.79 -8.23 -29.13
C LEU A 501 -3.47 -9.55 -29.49
N LYS A 502 -3.74 -9.80 -30.78
CA LYS A 502 -4.33 -11.06 -31.26
C LYS A 502 -3.43 -12.27 -30.98
N ALA A 503 -2.12 -12.14 -31.17
CA ALA A 503 -1.17 -13.21 -30.87
C ALA A 503 -1.10 -13.53 -29.37
N ALA A 504 -1.03 -12.49 -28.52
CA ALA A 504 -1.06 -12.64 -27.07
C ALA A 504 -2.31 -13.35 -26.60
N ARG A 505 -3.47 -12.99 -27.16
CA ARG A 505 -4.75 -13.62 -26.84
C ARG A 505 -4.73 -15.13 -27.09
N ARG A 506 -4.21 -15.55 -28.24
CA ARG A 506 -4.06 -16.98 -28.57
C ARG A 506 -3.16 -17.68 -27.54
N ARG A 507 -2.05 -17.05 -27.17
CA ARG A 507 -1.12 -17.58 -26.17
C ARG A 507 -1.79 -17.71 -24.79
N LEU A 508 -2.58 -16.73 -24.34
CA LEU A 508 -3.29 -16.81 -23.06
C LEU A 508 -4.26 -17.98 -22.99
N ILE A 509 -4.96 -18.29 -24.10
CA ILE A 509 -5.84 -19.46 -24.18
C ILE A 509 -5.05 -20.76 -23.99
N ASP A 510 -3.87 -20.86 -24.62
CA ASP A 510 -2.99 -22.03 -24.47
C ASP A 510 -2.48 -22.16 -23.02
N VAL A 511 -2.03 -21.06 -22.40
CA VAL A 511 -1.62 -21.03 -20.99
C VAL A 511 -2.77 -21.46 -20.07
N ARG A 512 -4.00 -21.01 -20.34
CA ARG A 512 -5.18 -21.38 -19.54
C ARG A 512 -5.45 -22.89 -19.59
N HIS A 513 -5.35 -23.52 -20.76
CA HIS A 513 -5.49 -24.97 -20.88
C HIS A 513 -4.39 -25.73 -20.11
N ASP A 514 -3.15 -25.22 -20.14
CA ASP A 514 -2.05 -25.80 -19.36
C ASP A 514 -2.29 -25.67 -17.84
N VAL A 515 -2.82 -24.53 -17.39
CA VAL A 515 -3.18 -24.30 -15.97
C VAL A 515 -4.29 -25.26 -15.53
N GLU A 516 -5.29 -25.50 -16.36
CA GLU A 516 -6.35 -26.49 -16.11
C GLU A 516 -5.76 -27.90 -15.95
N ALA A 517 -4.88 -28.30 -16.87
CA ALA A 517 -4.19 -29.59 -16.79
C ALA A 517 -3.31 -29.73 -15.53
N LEU A 518 -2.62 -28.66 -15.11
CA LEU A 518 -1.87 -28.62 -13.85
C LEU A 518 -2.79 -28.76 -12.64
N ARG A 519 -3.95 -28.09 -12.63
CA ARG A 519 -4.96 -28.18 -11.55
C ARG A 519 -5.47 -29.61 -11.40
N GLU A 520 -5.77 -30.29 -12.50
CA GLU A 520 -6.16 -31.70 -12.47
C GLU A 520 -5.04 -32.62 -11.96
N ASN A 521 -3.81 -32.39 -12.42
CA ASN A 521 -2.66 -33.18 -11.99
C ASN A 521 -2.35 -32.98 -10.50
N ALA A 522 -2.47 -31.76 -9.98
CA ALA A 522 -2.36 -31.47 -8.55
C ALA A 522 -3.44 -32.23 -7.75
N ASN A 523 -4.69 -32.24 -8.22
CA ASN A 523 -5.76 -33.02 -7.57
C ASN A 523 -5.45 -34.53 -7.50
N ARG A 524 -4.92 -35.10 -8.58
CA ARG A 524 -4.49 -36.51 -8.61
C ARG A 524 -3.33 -36.76 -7.65
N THR A 525 -2.33 -35.88 -7.66
CA THR A 525 -1.16 -35.93 -6.76
C THR A 525 -1.59 -35.91 -5.29
N ARG A 526 -2.51 -35.01 -4.92
CA ARG A 526 -3.09 -34.90 -3.58
C ARG A 526 -3.73 -36.21 -3.11
N GLN A 527 -4.48 -36.87 -3.99
CA GLN A 527 -5.10 -38.16 -3.66
C GLN A 527 -4.04 -39.24 -3.42
N VAL A 528 -3.01 -39.32 -4.28
CA VAL A 528 -1.90 -40.28 -4.12
C VAL A 528 -1.16 -40.04 -2.81
N LEU A 529 -0.86 -38.79 -2.46
CA LEU A 529 -0.17 -38.45 -1.20
C LEU A 529 -1.01 -38.81 0.04
N ARG A 530 -2.33 -38.56 0.02
CA ARG A 530 -3.24 -38.99 1.09
C ARG A 530 -3.34 -40.51 1.21
N ASP A 531 -3.29 -41.24 0.09
CA ASP A 531 -3.20 -42.71 0.10
C ASP A 531 -1.88 -43.19 0.72
N MET A 532 -0.76 -42.52 0.43
CA MET A 532 0.55 -42.85 0.99
C MET A 532 0.60 -42.67 2.50
N ILE A 533 0.00 -41.60 3.04
CA ILE A 533 -0.12 -41.39 4.49
C ILE A 533 -0.94 -42.53 5.14
N ARG A 534 -2.07 -42.93 4.52
CA ARG A 534 -2.94 -43.99 5.04
C ARG A 534 -2.31 -45.38 5.01
N HIS A 535 -1.41 -45.64 4.06
CA HIS A 535 -0.82 -46.96 3.83
C HIS A 535 0.70 -46.98 4.08
N GLN A 536 1.22 -46.04 4.87
CA GLN A 536 2.67 -45.86 5.10
C GLN A 536 3.36 -47.14 5.61
N ALA A 537 2.65 -48.00 6.34
CA ALA A 537 3.18 -49.26 6.88
C ALA A 537 3.13 -50.46 5.89
N ASP A 538 2.53 -50.30 4.70
CA ASP A 538 2.36 -51.37 3.71
C ASP A 538 3.31 -51.15 2.51
N ALA A 539 4.44 -51.85 2.51
CA ALA A 539 5.49 -51.73 1.49
C ALA A 539 4.99 -52.07 0.06
N GLY A 540 4.04 -53.02 -0.06
CA GLY A 540 3.48 -53.44 -1.35
C GLY A 540 2.60 -52.35 -1.96
N ARG A 541 1.72 -51.75 -1.14
CA ARG A 541 0.89 -50.60 -1.57
C ARG A 541 1.74 -49.37 -1.84
N MET A 542 2.73 -49.07 -1.01
CA MET A 542 3.62 -47.93 -1.18
C MET A 542 4.38 -47.98 -2.51
N SER A 543 4.88 -49.15 -2.92
CA SER A 543 5.57 -49.31 -4.22
C SER A 543 4.68 -48.95 -5.42
N SER A 544 3.39 -49.28 -5.36
CA SER A 544 2.41 -48.90 -6.39
C SER A 544 2.12 -47.39 -6.38
N LEU A 545 1.98 -46.81 -5.19
CA LEU A 545 1.72 -45.38 -5.01
C LEU A 545 2.92 -44.52 -5.48
N PHE A 546 4.16 -44.95 -5.24
CA PHE A 546 5.34 -44.26 -5.77
C PHE A 546 5.36 -44.19 -7.30
N ARG A 547 4.96 -45.27 -8.00
CA ARG A 547 4.83 -45.24 -9.48
C ARG A 547 3.76 -44.25 -9.94
N ARG A 548 2.62 -44.19 -9.25
CA ARG A 548 1.55 -43.22 -9.53
C ARG A 548 2.02 -41.78 -9.28
N LEU A 549 2.77 -41.55 -8.20
CA LEU A 549 3.35 -40.24 -7.87
C LEU A 549 4.37 -39.81 -8.94
N ALA A 550 5.26 -40.71 -9.37
CA ALA A 550 6.23 -40.45 -10.43
C ALA A 550 5.54 -40.10 -11.76
N SER A 551 4.42 -40.75 -12.08
CA SER A 551 3.61 -40.38 -13.25
C SER A 551 3.01 -38.98 -13.13
N CYS A 552 2.57 -38.57 -11.94
CA CYS A 552 2.05 -37.22 -11.73
C CYS A 552 3.16 -36.16 -11.82
N GLN A 553 4.36 -36.46 -11.28
CA GLN A 553 5.53 -35.60 -11.41
C GLN A 553 5.93 -35.42 -12.87
N ALA A 554 6.04 -36.51 -13.63
CA ALA A 554 6.34 -36.45 -15.05
C ALA A 554 5.30 -35.67 -15.87
N ALA A 555 4.03 -35.66 -15.46
CA ALA A 555 2.99 -34.84 -16.08
C ALA A 555 3.17 -33.34 -15.76
N ALA A 556 3.55 -33.00 -14.53
CA ALA A 556 3.84 -31.62 -14.14
C ALA A 556 5.11 -31.10 -14.86
N ASP A 557 6.15 -31.92 -15.00
CA ASP A 557 7.41 -31.55 -15.63
C ASP A 557 7.24 -31.18 -17.11
N ARG A 558 6.30 -31.81 -17.82
CA ARG A 558 5.96 -31.45 -19.20
C ARG A 558 5.36 -30.04 -19.32
N LEU A 559 4.74 -29.56 -18.25
CA LEU A 559 4.14 -28.23 -18.15
C LEU A 559 5.00 -27.28 -17.29
N ALA A 560 6.30 -27.56 -17.18
CA ALA A 560 7.23 -26.76 -16.37
C ALA A 560 7.17 -25.24 -16.65
N PRO A 561 7.02 -24.75 -17.90
CA PRO A 561 6.85 -23.31 -18.15
C PRO A 561 5.62 -22.73 -17.45
N THR A 562 4.46 -23.37 -17.60
CA THR A 562 3.20 -22.91 -16.97
C THR A 562 3.24 -23.10 -15.45
N PHE A 563 3.94 -24.14 -14.96
CA PHE A 563 4.16 -24.33 -13.53
C PHE A 563 4.98 -23.19 -12.90
N ARG A 564 5.93 -22.57 -13.63
CA ARG A 564 6.62 -21.36 -13.15
C ARG A 564 5.68 -20.17 -13.02
N ILE A 565 4.81 -19.95 -14.01
CA ILE A 565 3.77 -18.91 -13.94
C ILE A 565 2.88 -19.10 -12.71
N LEU A 566 2.43 -20.34 -12.48
CA LEU A 566 1.62 -20.71 -11.34
C LEU A 566 2.30 -20.41 -9.99
N ASN A 567 3.63 -20.60 -9.90
CA ASN A 567 4.38 -20.30 -8.68
C ASN A 567 4.47 -18.80 -8.37
N HIS A 568 4.33 -17.90 -9.36
CA HIS A 568 4.21 -16.45 -9.10
C HIS A 568 2.91 -16.11 -8.37
N VAL A 569 1.83 -16.88 -8.59
CA VAL A 569 0.59 -16.77 -7.81
C VAL A 569 0.76 -17.45 -6.45
N ASN A 570 1.39 -18.63 -6.42
CA ASN A 570 1.56 -19.47 -5.21
C ASN A 570 2.78 -19.13 -4.32
N GLN A 571 3.17 -17.86 -4.23
CA GLN A 571 4.35 -17.45 -3.43
C GLN A 571 4.17 -17.78 -1.94
N MET A 572 2.96 -17.62 -1.40
CA MET A 572 2.65 -17.98 -0.01
C MET A 572 2.81 -19.48 0.25
N GLY A 573 2.31 -20.33 -0.66
CA GLY A 573 2.46 -21.78 -0.56
C GLY A 573 3.94 -22.20 -0.65
N ALA A 574 4.70 -21.61 -1.57
CA ALA A 574 6.13 -21.83 -1.70
C ALA A 574 6.91 -21.45 -0.42
N PHE A 575 6.58 -20.30 0.18
CA PHE A 575 7.20 -19.87 1.45
C PHE A 575 6.86 -20.83 2.60
N LYS A 576 5.60 -21.26 2.73
CA LYS A 576 5.18 -22.23 3.75
C LYS A 576 5.86 -23.58 3.58
N ARG A 577 5.98 -24.06 2.34
CA ARG A 577 6.72 -25.28 2.01
C ARG A 577 8.17 -25.18 2.44
N MET A 578 8.87 -24.11 2.03
CA MET A 578 10.27 -23.87 2.42
C MET A 578 10.43 -23.87 3.94
N ARG A 579 9.52 -23.23 4.68
CA ARG A 579 9.53 -23.21 6.15
C ARG A 579 9.31 -24.60 6.75
N ALA A 580 8.40 -25.39 6.20
CA ALA A 580 8.14 -26.76 6.63
C ALA A 580 9.36 -27.67 6.36
N ASP A 581 9.97 -27.56 5.18
CA ASP A 581 11.16 -28.33 4.80
C ASP A 581 12.31 -28.10 5.77
N ARG A 582 12.56 -26.82 6.10
CA ARG A 582 13.56 -26.44 7.09
C ARG A 582 13.26 -27.04 8.45
N ARG A 583 12.02 -26.93 8.95
CA ARG A 583 11.64 -27.50 10.24
C ARG A 583 11.81 -29.02 10.28
N ILE A 584 11.41 -29.73 9.22
CA ILE A 584 11.59 -31.19 9.11
C ILE A 584 13.08 -31.57 9.11
N GLN A 585 13.93 -30.77 8.45
CA GLN A 585 15.38 -30.97 8.48
C GLN A 585 15.95 -30.78 9.90
N MET A 586 15.45 -29.79 10.65
CA MET A 586 15.96 -29.43 11.98
C MET A 586 15.37 -30.26 13.15
N ALA A 587 14.15 -30.80 13.03
CA ALA A 587 13.38 -31.36 14.14
C ALA A 587 13.87 -32.71 14.69
N GLY A 588 14.89 -33.35 14.08
CA GLY A 588 15.29 -34.71 14.45
C GLY A 588 14.14 -35.73 14.28
N GLY A 589 14.29 -36.94 14.82
CA GLY A 589 13.25 -37.99 14.78
C GLY A 589 13.61 -39.20 13.93
N THR A 590 12.74 -40.21 13.95
CA THR A 590 12.90 -41.44 13.16
C THR A 590 12.65 -41.18 11.67
N ASP A 591 13.20 -42.04 10.80
CA ASP A 591 12.99 -41.93 9.35
C ASP A 591 11.49 -41.98 8.96
N LEU A 592 10.68 -42.72 9.72
CA LEU A 592 9.24 -42.85 9.50
C LEU A 592 8.48 -41.56 9.86
N GLU A 593 8.82 -40.92 10.98
CA GLU A 593 8.23 -39.64 11.40
C GLU A 593 8.59 -38.53 10.42
N ARG A 594 9.87 -38.49 9.99
CA ARG A 594 10.33 -37.55 8.96
C ARG A 594 9.60 -37.76 7.65
N GLN A 595 9.45 -39.01 7.19
CA GLN A 595 8.71 -39.33 5.97
C GLN A 595 7.24 -38.93 6.07
N ARG A 596 6.59 -39.13 7.23
CA ARG A 596 5.20 -38.74 7.44
C ARG A 596 5.03 -37.22 7.37
N ALA A 597 5.88 -36.48 8.07
CA ALA A 597 5.87 -35.02 8.04
C ALA A 597 6.10 -34.47 6.62
N GLN A 598 6.97 -35.12 5.84
CA GLN A 598 7.19 -34.79 4.43
C GLN A 598 5.92 -34.99 3.59
N LEU A 599 5.23 -36.12 3.73
CA LEU A 599 3.99 -36.40 3.02
C LEU A 599 2.86 -35.43 3.41
N GLU A 600 2.70 -35.12 4.70
CA GLU A 600 1.69 -34.17 5.19
C GLU A 600 1.94 -32.76 4.63
N ARG A 601 3.20 -32.31 4.63
CA ARG A 601 3.65 -31.06 4.00
C ARG A 601 3.42 -31.04 2.49
N ASP A 602 3.62 -32.16 1.79
CA ASP A 602 3.38 -32.23 0.34
C ASP A 602 1.88 -32.19 0.00
N VAL A 603 1.01 -32.77 0.86
CA VAL A 603 -0.46 -32.65 0.73
C VAL A 603 -0.88 -31.19 0.83
N GLU A 604 -0.42 -30.49 1.87
CA GLU A 604 -0.74 -29.07 2.06
C GLU A 604 -0.26 -28.24 0.87
N ASN A 605 0.99 -28.43 0.43
CA ASN A 605 1.52 -27.73 -0.74
C ASN A 605 0.69 -27.98 -2.02
N THR A 606 0.15 -29.18 -2.18
CA THR A 606 -0.72 -29.52 -3.32
C THR A 606 -2.09 -28.86 -3.23
N ASP A 607 -2.65 -28.69 -2.03
CA ASP A 607 -3.87 -27.91 -1.81
C ASP A 607 -3.67 -26.44 -2.26
N TRP A 608 -2.56 -25.81 -1.83
CA TRP A 608 -2.22 -24.45 -2.27
C TRP A 608 -2.04 -24.32 -3.79
N LEU A 609 -1.47 -25.33 -4.46
CA LEU A 609 -1.34 -25.35 -5.92
C LEU A 609 -2.69 -25.39 -6.65
N VAL A 610 -3.68 -26.14 -6.12
CA VAL A 610 -5.03 -26.19 -6.70
C VAL A 610 -5.73 -24.84 -6.58
N ASP A 611 -5.62 -24.18 -5.44
CA ASP A 611 -6.21 -22.87 -5.21
C ASP A 611 -5.55 -21.80 -6.10
N ALA A 612 -4.22 -21.79 -6.18
CA ALA A 612 -3.48 -20.88 -7.05
C ALA A 612 -3.81 -21.09 -8.54
N ALA A 613 -4.01 -22.34 -8.98
CA ALA A 613 -4.37 -22.63 -10.36
C ALA A 613 -5.78 -22.11 -10.70
N SER A 614 -6.71 -22.28 -9.76
CA SER A 614 -8.08 -21.77 -9.91
C SER A 614 -8.13 -20.24 -9.94
N GLU A 615 -7.26 -19.57 -9.19
CA GLU A 615 -7.12 -18.11 -9.21
C GLU A 615 -6.48 -17.63 -10.52
N LEU A 616 -5.35 -18.23 -10.95
CA LEU A 616 -4.71 -17.87 -12.22
C LEU A 616 -5.65 -18.08 -13.41
N GLU A 617 -6.45 -19.14 -13.41
CA GLU A 617 -7.46 -19.39 -14.45
C GLU A 617 -8.47 -18.25 -14.55
N ARG A 618 -8.96 -17.71 -13.42
CA ARG A 618 -9.84 -16.53 -13.39
C ARG A 618 -9.15 -15.29 -13.95
N GLN A 619 -7.92 -15.02 -13.51
CA GLN A 619 -7.17 -13.84 -13.95
C GLN A 619 -6.85 -13.89 -15.45
N LEU A 620 -6.59 -15.08 -16.01
CA LEU A 620 -6.40 -15.26 -17.45
C LEU A 620 -7.68 -15.00 -18.26
N VAL A 621 -8.87 -15.25 -17.69
CA VAL A 621 -10.15 -14.89 -18.32
C VAL A 621 -10.33 -13.38 -18.35
N ASP A 622 -9.97 -12.68 -17.28
CA ASP A 622 -10.04 -11.22 -17.25
C ASP A 622 -9.02 -10.57 -18.20
N ALA A 623 -7.82 -11.14 -18.31
CA ALA A 623 -6.83 -10.74 -19.31
C ALA A 623 -7.32 -10.94 -20.76
N ASP A 624 -8.02 -12.05 -21.05
CA ASP A 624 -8.65 -12.26 -22.37
C ASP A 624 -9.67 -11.17 -22.71
N ARG A 625 -10.45 -10.73 -21.71
CA ARG A 625 -11.40 -9.62 -21.86
C ARG A 625 -10.69 -8.30 -22.19
N VAL A 626 -9.62 -7.97 -21.46
CA VAL A 626 -8.81 -6.78 -21.72
C VAL A 626 -8.27 -6.77 -23.14
N LEU A 627 -7.72 -7.89 -23.62
CA LEU A 627 -7.21 -8.01 -24.99
C LEU A 627 -8.29 -7.87 -26.09
N THR A 628 -9.57 -8.01 -25.74
CA THR A 628 -10.70 -7.77 -26.66
C THR A 628 -11.27 -6.35 -26.57
N GLY A 629 -10.63 -5.47 -25.79
CA GLY A 629 -11.04 -4.06 -25.61
C GLY A 629 -12.03 -3.84 -24.47
N ALA A 630 -12.34 -4.86 -23.67
CA ALA A 630 -13.16 -4.67 -22.47
C ALA A 630 -12.29 -4.12 -21.35
N ARG A 631 -12.54 -2.88 -20.89
CA ARG A 631 -11.88 -2.32 -19.70
C ARG A 631 -12.47 -2.99 -18.45
N VAL A 632 -11.69 -3.83 -17.76
CA VAL A 632 -12.14 -4.65 -16.61
C VAL A 632 -12.12 -3.87 -15.28
N LEU A 633 -11.91 -2.54 -15.30
CA LEU A 633 -11.76 -1.73 -14.07
C LEU A 633 -13.05 -1.21 -13.44
N ARG A 634 -14.19 -1.35 -14.11
CA ARG A 634 -15.45 -1.38 -13.38
C ARG A 634 -15.71 -2.86 -13.14
N PRO A 635 -15.82 -3.34 -11.88
CA PRO A 635 -16.05 -4.75 -11.66
C PRO A 635 -17.28 -5.15 -12.47
N ALA A 636 -17.05 -5.91 -13.54
CA ALA A 636 -18.10 -6.77 -14.06
C ALA A 636 -18.49 -7.62 -12.86
N ALA A 637 -19.77 -7.56 -12.50
CA ALA A 637 -20.30 -8.32 -11.36
C ALA A 637 -19.64 -9.70 -11.34
N PRO A 638 -18.94 -10.07 -10.25
CA PRO A 638 -18.26 -11.35 -10.22
C PRO A 638 -19.28 -12.45 -10.46
N THR A 639 -18.99 -13.33 -11.41
CA THR A 639 -19.76 -14.55 -11.60
C THR A 639 -19.79 -15.29 -10.25
N PRO A 640 -20.95 -15.71 -9.73
CA PRO A 640 -21.06 -16.21 -8.36
C PRO A 640 -20.06 -17.34 -8.14
N ALA A 641 -19.19 -17.17 -7.14
CA ALA A 641 -18.37 -18.26 -6.63
C ALA A 641 -19.33 -19.41 -6.24
N SER A 642 -19.11 -20.59 -6.81
CA SER A 642 -19.83 -21.80 -6.45
C SER A 642 -19.37 -22.28 -5.07
N SER A 643 -19.92 -21.68 -4.02
CA SER A 643 -19.79 -22.22 -2.66
C SER A 643 -21.03 -21.90 -1.81
N GLY A 644 -21.91 -22.89 -1.70
CA GLY A 644 -22.96 -22.96 -0.68
C GLY A 644 -24.18 -22.09 -0.96
N ARG A 645 -25.38 -22.70 -0.92
CA ARG A 645 -26.66 -21.99 -0.84
C ARG A 645 -26.68 -21.08 0.40
N ARG A 646 -26.25 -19.82 0.26
CA ARG A 646 -26.65 -18.74 1.17
C ARG A 646 -27.95 -18.14 0.64
N THR A 647 -28.92 -17.93 1.51
CA THR A 647 -30.10 -17.10 1.24
C THR A 647 -29.63 -15.71 0.79
N ALA A 648 -30.24 -15.16 -0.26
CA ALA A 648 -29.85 -13.85 -0.80
C ALA A 648 -29.91 -12.77 0.29
N THR A 649 -28.83 -12.00 0.46
CA THR A 649 -28.74 -10.91 1.45
C THR A 649 -29.77 -9.82 1.16
N ARG A 650 -30.65 -9.55 2.12
CA ARG A 650 -31.80 -8.64 2.00
C ARG A 650 -31.51 -7.27 2.58
N VAL A 651 -31.78 -6.22 1.82
CA VAL A 651 -31.45 -4.83 2.19
C VAL A 651 -32.65 -3.93 1.89
N ALA A 652 -33.02 -3.06 2.84
CA ALA A 652 -34.07 -2.07 2.66
C ALA A 652 -33.52 -0.64 2.76
N ALA A 653 -34.13 0.30 2.04
CA ALA A 653 -33.92 1.72 2.31
C ALA A 653 -34.67 2.11 3.58
N VAL A 654 -34.01 2.78 4.51
CA VAL A 654 -34.60 3.26 5.76
C VAL A 654 -34.59 4.78 5.74
N VAL A 655 -35.79 5.36 5.82
CA VAL A 655 -36.04 6.80 5.70
C VAL A 655 -36.69 7.31 7.00
N PRO A 656 -35.91 7.84 7.95
CA PRO A 656 -36.44 8.39 9.18
C PRO A 656 -36.97 9.82 8.99
N VAL A 657 -38.19 10.05 9.46
CA VAL A 657 -38.91 11.31 9.30
C VAL A 657 -39.07 12.00 10.66
N ASP A 658 -38.49 13.18 10.78
CA ASP A 658 -38.90 14.17 11.78
C ASP A 658 -39.59 15.31 11.01
N PRO A 659 -40.89 15.59 11.27
CA PRO A 659 -41.65 16.58 10.51
C PRO A 659 -41.31 18.02 10.92
N GLU A 660 -40.69 18.24 12.08
CA GLU A 660 -40.41 19.59 12.58
C GLU A 660 -38.99 20.03 12.23
N ARG A 661 -38.01 19.15 12.38
CA ARG A 661 -36.58 19.49 12.23
C ARG A 661 -35.82 18.51 11.35
N ASN A 662 -34.80 19.02 10.67
CA ASN A 662 -33.87 18.22 9.90
C ASN A 662 -32.61 17.85 10.68
N GLY A 663 -31.67 17.16 10.02
CA GLY A 663 -30.38 16.77 10.59
C GLY A 663 -29.48 17.91 11.05
N LEU A 664 -29.71 19.14 10.57
CA LEU A 664 -29.02 20.36 11.01
C LEU A 664 -29.78 21.12 12.12
N GLY A 665 -30.91 20.56 12.58
CA GLY A 665 -31.76 21.16 13.60
C GLY A 665 -32.56 22.37 13.13
N VAL A 666 -32.63 22.65 11.81
CA VAL A 666 -33.46 23.71 11.25
C VAL A 666 -34.85 23.20 10.87
N ARG A 667 -35.80 24.13 10.66
CA ARG A 667 -37.18 23.78 10.33
C ARG A 667 -37.26 23.01 9.01
N ARG A 668 -37.89 21.84 9.04
CA ARG A 668 -38.10 20.98 7.88
C ARG A 668 -39.51 21.18 7.31
N ARG A 669 -39.65 21.07 5.99
CA ARG A 669 -40.95 20.98 5.30
C ARG A 669 -40.84 19.91 4.21
N LEU A 670 -41.65 18.86 4.33
CA LEU A 670 -41.62 17.69 3.43
C LEU A 670 -42.79 17.68 2.44
N ASP A 671 -43.81 18.48 2.73
CA ASP A 671 -45.05 18.69 1.98
C ASP A 671 -44.92 19.75 0.88
N VAL A 672 -43.88 20.59 0.94
CA VAL A 672 -43.60 21.60 -0.08
C VAL A 672 -43.28 20.97 -1.44
N PRO A 673 -43.73 21.60 -2.55
CA PRO A 673 -43.54 21.03 -3.87
C PRO A 673 -42.10 21.20 -4.38
N PHE A 674 -41.45 20.10 -4.73
CA PHE A 674 -40.26 20.04 -5.56
C PHE A 674 -40.65 19.40 -6.89
N ARG A 675 -40.50 20.14 -8.00
CA ARG A 675 -40.92 19.71 -9.36
C ARG A 675 -42.37 19.19 -9.39
N GLY A 676 -43.27 19.93 -8.72
CA GLY A 676 -44.72 19.65 -8.72
C GLY A 676 -45.17 18.51 -7.79
N ARG A 677 -44.28 17.94 -6.96
CA ARG A 677 -44.60 16.88 -5.99
C ARG A 677 -44.07 17.22 -4.60
N PRO A 678 -44.69 16.75 -3.50
CA PRO A 678 -44.07 16.84 -2.18
C PRO A 678 -42.64 16.26 -2.19
N VAL A 679 -41.72 16.91 -1.47
CA VAL A 679 -40.29 16.50 -1.42
C VAL A 679 -40.13 15.06 -0.94
N LEU A 680 -40.91 14.64 0.06
CA LEU A 680 -40.89 13.25 0.54
C LEU A 680 -41.32 12.30 -0.58
N GLN A 681 -42.40 12.60 -1.32
CA GLN A 681 -42.84 11.80 -2.46
C GLN A 681 -41.75 11.67 -3.52
N ALA A 682 -41.11 12.78 -3.90
CA ALA A 682 -40.05 12.78 -4.91
C ALA A 682 -38.86 11.89 -4.50
N THR A 683 -38.48 11.93 -3.21
CA THR A 683 -37.42 11.07 -2.66
C THR A 683 -37.81 9.59 -2.72
N LEU A 684 -39.03 9.24 -2.32
CA LEU A 684 -39.52 7.87 -2.31
C LEU A 684 -39.68 7.28 -3.72
N GLU A 685 -40.16 8.08 -4.68
CA GLU A 685 -40.25 7.66 -6.09
C GLU A 685 -38.88 7.34 -6.68
N ARG A 686 -37.84 8.12 -6.33
CA ARG A 686 -36.47 7.83 -6.74
C ARG A 686 -35.94 6.54 -6.13
N LEU A 687 -36.12 6.35 -4.81
CA LEU A 687 -35.75 5.09 -4.15
C LEU A 687 -36.51 3.90 -4.74
N GLY A 688 -37.76 4.10 -5.14
CA GLY A 688 -38.61 3.09 -5.79
C GLY A 688 -38.08 2.58 -7.13
N ARG A 689 -37.05 3.22 -7.72
CA ARG A 689 -36.40 2.78 -8.96
C ARG A 689 -35.28 1.76 -8.76
N SER A 690 -34.86 1.54 -7.51
CA SER A 690 -33.75 0.63 -7.23
C SER A 690 -34.06 -0.79 -7.70
N ALA A 691 -33.09 -1.44 -8.35
CA ALA A 691 -33.18 -2.85 -8.70
C ALA A 691 -32.64 -3.77 -7.60
N THR A 692 -32.03 -3.21 -6.55
CA THR A 692 -31.27 -3.99 -5.56
C THR A 692 -31.95 -4.07 -4.18
N LEU A 693 -32.74 -3.07 -3.80
CA LEU A 693 -33.46 -3.01 -2.52
C LEU A 693 -34.71 -3.89 -2.53
N ASP A 694 -34.97 -4.52 -1.38
CA ASP A 694 -36.17 -5.33 -1.15
C ASP A 694 -37.43 -4.48 -0.94
N ARG A 695 -37.28 -3.31 -0.30
CA ARG A 695 -38.37 -2.41 0.12
C ARG A 695 -37.84 -1.07 0.63
N ILE A 696 -38.76 -0.14 0.84
CA ILE A 696 -38.53 1.13 1.54
C ILE A 696 -39.26 1.09 2.89
N ILE A 697 -38.60 1.53 3.95
CA ILE A 697 -39.12 1.60 5.31
C ILE A 697 -39.14 3.08 5.75
N LEU A 698 -40.33 3.63 5.97
CA LEU A 698 -40.49 4.94 6.59
C LEU A 698 -40.59 4.79 8.11
N LEU A 699 -39.70 5.44 8.84
CA LEU A 699 -39.81 5.57 10.30
C LEU A 699 -40.47 6.92 10.59
N VAL A 700 -41.70 6.92 11.08
CA VAL A 700 -42.49 8.16 11.25
C VAL A 700 -43.06 8.29 12.66
N PRO A 701 -43.25 9.51 13.17
CA PRO A 701 -44.00 9.73 14.40
C PRO A 701 -45.44 9.26 14.26
N ASP A 702 -46.06 8.90 15.38
CA ASP A 702 -47.44 8.43 15.42
C ASP A 702 -48.41 9.52 14.95
N ALA A 703 -48.11 10.79 15.24
CA ALA A 703 -48.95 11.94 14.92
C ALA A 703 -48.85 12.42 13.45
N LEU A 704 -47.89 11.91 12.65
CA LEU A 704 -47.71 12.37 11.29
C LEU A 704 -48.71 11.67 10.33
N ASP A 705 -49.58 12.47 9.72
CA ASP A 705 -50.44 12.00 8.62
C ASP A 705 -49.66 12.05 7.29
N LEU A 706 -49.51 10.88 6.66
CA LEU A 706 -48.81 10.72 5.40
C LEU A 706 -49.75 10.80 4.19
N GLY A 707 -51.07 10.65 4.38
CA GLY A 707 -52.04 10.57 3.29
C GLY A 707 -51.97 11.76 2.31
N PRO A 708 -51.84 13.01 2.79
CA PRO A 708 -51.70 14.18 1.91
C PRO A 708 -50.32 14.31 1.24
N ILE A 709 -49.31 13.59 1.70
CA ILE A 709 -47.90 13.79 1.32
C ILE A 709 -47.39 12.67 0.41
N VAL A 710 -47.84 11.42 0.65
CA VAL A 710 -47.30 10.22 0.01
C VAL A 710 -48.39 9.47 -0.75
N ASP A 711 -48.16 9.29 -2.05
CA ASP A 711 -48.93 8.41 -2.92
C ASP A 711 -48.14 7.11 -3.15
N GLN A 712 -48.57 6.05 -2.46
CA GLN A 712 -47.91 4.74 -2.51
C GLN A 712 -47.99 4.08 -3.89
N ALA A 713 -49.02 4.38 -4.69
CA ALA A 713 -49.20 3.75 -6.01
C ALA A 713 -48.11 4.15 -7.01
N ARG A 714 -47.40 5.26 -6.74
CA ARG A 714 -46.34 5.79 -7.60
C ARG A 714 -44.93 5.31 -7.19
N ILE A 715 -44.81 4.58 -6.10
CA ILE A 715 -43.53 4.09 -5.58
C ILE A 715 -43.31 2.67 -6.10
N GLY A 716 -42.21 2.47 -6.85
CA GLY A 716 -41.91 1.18 -7.51
C GLY A 716 -41.47 0.04 -6.59
N LEU A 717 -41.34 0.29 -5.28
CA LEU A 717 -40.95 -0.69 -4.27
C LEU A 717 -42.00 -0.78 -3.15
N PRO A 718 -42.14 -1.95 -2.48
CA PRO A 718 -43.00 -2.06 -1.31
C PRO A 718 -42.64 -1.03 -0.24
N LEU A 719 -43.66 -0.37 0.32
CA LEU A 719 -43.52 0.64 1.37
C LEU A 719 -43.98 0.08 2.71
N GLU A 720 -43.07 0.01 3.69
CA GLU A 720 -43.37 -0.29 5.08
C GLU A 720 -43.39 1.00 5.91
N ILE A 721 -44.43 1.20 6.72
CA ILE A 721 -44.53 2.35 7.63
C ILE A 721 -44.37 1.84 9.07
N GLU A 722 -43.29 2.23 9.73
CA GLU A 722 -43.03 1.94 11.15
C GLU A 722 -43.34 3.17 12.00
N ARG A 723 -44.31 3.03 12.91
CA ARG A 723 -44.73 4.06 13.85
C ARG A 723 -43.81 4.08 15.07
N CYS A 724 -43.17 5.23 15.32
CA CYS A 724 -42.04 5.35 16.26
C CYS A 724 -42.35 6.18 17.51
N GLY A 725 -43.61 6.40 17.87
CA GLY A 725 -43.95 7.25 19.01
C GLY A 725 -43.82 8.73 18.64
N ARG A 726 -43.11 9.50 19.48
CA ARG A 726 -42.96 10.95 19.28
C ARG A 726 -41.95 11.32 18.18
N SER A 727 -40.88 10.55 18.03
CA SER A 727 -39.86 10.75 16.99
C SER A 727 -39.16 9.42 16.71
N PRO A 728 -38.75 9.14 15.46
CA PRO A 728 -37.88 8.00 15.16
C PRO A 728 -36.48 8.17 15.75
N PHE A 729 -36.03 9.41 15.96
CA PHE A 729 -34.72 9.71 16.53
C PHE A 729 -34.77 9.67 18.06
N ASP A 730 -33.66 9.27 18.66
CA ASP A 730 -33.49 9.34 20.10
C ASP A 730 -33.03 10.74 20.57
N GLY A 731 -32.65 10.87 21.84
CA GLY A 731 -32.16 12.13 22.40
C GLY A 731 -30.84 12.64 21.80
N GLY A 732 -30.20 11.92 20.86
CA GLY A 732 -28.93 12.30 20.23
C GLY A 732 -29.05 13.33 19.11
N ALA A 733 -30.24 13.51 18.50
CA ALA A 733 -30.42 14.39 17.34
C ALA A 733 -29.95 15.84 17.55
N PRO A 734 -30.17 16.51 18.70
CA PRO A 734 -29.63 17.86 18.94
C PRO A 734 -28.10 17.93 18.95
N VAL A 735 -27.43 16.87 19.40
CA VAL A 735 -25.96 16.79 19.42
C VAL A 735 -25.42 16.65 18.01
N ILE A 736 -26.06 15.79 17.20
CA ILE A 736 -25.72 15.61 15.78
C ILE A 736 -25.88 16.93 15.03
N ALA A 737 -27.03 17.60 15.20
CA ALA A 737 -27.28 18.90 14.59
C ALA A 737 -26.22 19.95 14.98
N ALA A 738 -25.86 20.04 16.26
CA ALA A 738 -24.82 20.95 16.72
C ALA A 738 -23.45 20.64 16.10
N ALA A 739 -23.09 19.35 16.00
CA ALA A 739 -21.82 18.90 15.45
C ALA A 739 -21.71 19.08 13.93
N ARG A 740 -22.82 18.96 13.21
CA ARG A 740 -22.91 19.05 11.75
C ARG A 740 -23.08 20.48 11.24
N ARG A 741 -23.46 21.43 12.10
CA ARG A 741 -23.71 22.84 11.74
C ARG A 741 -22.54 23.53 11.02
N TRP A 742 -21.30 23.10 11.27
CA TRP A 742 -20.08 23.67 10.67
C TRP A 742 -19.50 22.81 9.54
N ALA A 743 -20.17 21.73 9.16
CA ALA A 743 -19.72 20.78 8.17
C ALA A 743 -20.91 20.34 7.28
N ASP A 744 -21.87 21.24 7.04
CA ASP A 744 -23.15 20.96 6.39
C ASP A 744 -23.00 20.53 4.92
N THR A 745 -21.98 21.03 4.23
CA THR A 745 -21.59 20.62 2.87
C THR A 745 -20.69 19.39 2.83
N CYS A 746 -20.09 19.02 3.96
CA CYS A 746 -19.16 17.91 4.05
C CYS A 746 -19.92 16.59 4.23
N TRP A 747 -19.53 15.53 3.54
CA TRP A 747 -20.11 14.20 3.79
C TRP A 747 -19.66 13.63 5.15
N ARG A 748 -18.46 13.98 5.63
CA ARG A 748 -17.95 13.72 7.00
C ARG A 748 -17.10 14.87 7.53
N GLY A 749 -16.66 14.80 8.79
CA GLY A 749 -15.75 15.79 9.38
C GLY A 749 -16.42 16.81 10.31
N GLY A 750 -17.68 16.58 10.69
CA GLY A 750 -18.33 17.32 11.78
C GLY A 750 -17.64 17.05 13.12
N ILE A 751 -17.96 17.86 14.14
CA ILE A 751 -17.38 17.72 15.48
C ILE A 751 -17.61 16.29 16.01
N GLY A 752 -16.57 15.64 16.54
CA GLY A 752 -16.65 14.24 16.98
C GLY A 752 -16.65 13.21 15.84
N GLY A 753 -16.38 13.64 14.60
CA GLY A 753 -16.37 12.79 13.42
C GLY A 753 -17.71 12.65 12.71
N MET A 754 -18.75 13.35 13.18
CA MET A 754 -20.12 13.22 12.68
C MET A 754 -20.22 13.47 11.17
N SER A 755 -21.04 12.64 10.52
CA SER A 755 -21.24 12.58 9.07
C SER A 755 -22.68 12.87 8.68
N ILE A 756 -22.93 13.02 7.38
CA ILE A 756 -24.29 13.12 6.83
C ILE A 756 -25.13 11.88 7.15
N TYR A 757 -24.51 10.71 7.32
CA TYR A 757 -25.24 9.49 7.66
C TYR A 757 -25.80 9.53 9.07
N ASP A 758 -25.14 10.24 10.00
CA ASP A 758 -25.63 10.44 11.36
C ASP A 758 -26.89 11.33 11.38
N GLU A 759 -27.01 12.28 10.44
CA GLU A 759 -28.21 13.12 10.28
C GLU A 759 -29.49 12.31 9.97
N VAL A 760 -29.33 11.09 9.45
CA VAL A 760 -30.41 10.22 8.96
C VAL A 760 -30.38 8.83 9.60
N PHE A 761 -29.72 8.67 10.75
CA PHE A 761 -29.63 7.39 11.44
C PHE A 761 -30.46 7.34 12.72
N ALA A 762 -31.40 6.40 12.77
CA ALA A 762 -32.28 6.16 13.91
C ALA A 762 -32.05 4.75 14.50
N PRO A 763 -30.91 4.50 15.18
CA PRO A 763 -30.38 3.16 15.45
C PRO A 763 -31.39 2.19 16.06
N ILE A 764 -32.11 2.63 17.10
CA ILE A 764 -33.06 1.79 17.85
C ILE A 764 -34.27 1.41 16.98
N ALA A 765 -34.85 2.38 16.26
CA ALA A 765 -36.01 2.14 15.40
C ALA A 765 -35.62 1.29 14.18
N THR A 766 -34.47 1.62 13.55
CA THR A 766 -33.90 0.85 12.44
C THR A 766 -33.61 -0.60 12.85
N GLY A 767 -32.94 -0.85 13.97
CA GLY A 767 -32.63 -2.20 14.43
C GLY A 767 -33.87 -3.03 14.72
N ARG A 768 -34.91 -2.42 15.32
CA ARG A 768 -36.19 -3.09 15.61
C ARG A 768 -36.90 -3.57 14.34
N VAL A 769 -37.02 -2.70 13.34
CA VAL A 769 -37.74 -3.03 12.11
C VAL A 769 -36.96 -4.02 11.25
N LEU A 770 -35.63 -3.90 11.17
CA LEU A 770 -34.78 -4.88 10.47
C LEU A 770 -34.92 -6.28 11.08
N LYS A 771 -34.95 -6.38 12.41
CA LYS A 771 -35.17 -7.65 13.11
C LYS A 771 -36.55 -8.23 12.84
N ARG A 772 -37.60 -7.39 12.84
CA ARG A 772 -38.99 -7.81 12.57
C ARG A 772 -39.18 -8.33 11.15
N LEU A 773 -38.50 -7.72 10.17
CA LEU A 773 -38.65 -8.03 8.75
C LEU A 773 -37.60 -9.01 8.20
N GLU A 774 -36.71 -9.51 9.08
CA GLU A 774 -35.61 -10.42 8.75
C GLU A 774 -34.74 -9.86 7.62
N LEU A 775 -34.26 -8.63 7.81
CA LEU A 775 -33.38 -7.92 6.88
C LEU A 775 -31.93 -7.95 7.41
N ASP A 776 -30.98 -8.00 6.48
CA ASP A 776 -29.55 -8.12 6.78
C ASP A 776 -28.85 -6.76 6.87
N GLY A 777 -29.41 -5.72 6.23
CA GLY A 777 -28.85 -4.37 6.26
C GLY A 777 -29.85 -3.26 5.93
N ALA A 778 -29.46 -2.03 6.20
CA ALA A 778 -30.21 -0.81 5.93
C ALA A 778 -29.39 0.17 5.09
N LEU A 779 -29.94 0.61 3.96
CA LEU A 779 -29.47 1.80 3.25
C LEU A 779 -30.08 3.05 3.91
N LEU A 780 -29.25 3.91 4.51
CA LEU A 780 -29.70 5.12 5.19
C LEU A 780 -29.89 6.27 4.19
N VAL A 781 -31.09 6.83 4.13
CA VAL A 781 -31.44 7.93 3.21
C VAL A 781 -32.34 8.95 3.92
N GLY A 782 -32.09 10.24 3.72
CA GLY A 782 -32.93 11.31 4.28
C GLY A 782 -34.25 11.48 3.53
N PRO A 783 -35.34 11.91 4.23
CA PRO A 783 -36.64 12.14 3.61
C PRO A 783 -36.68 13.38 2.68
N ASP A 784 -35.66 14.22 2.78
CA ASP A 784 -35.46 15.50 2.08
C ASP A 784 -34.35 15.41 1.02
N TRP A 785 -34.12 14.22 0.44
CA TRP A 785 -33.09 13.97 -0.57
C TRP A 785 -33.71 13.72 -1.96
N PRO A 786 -34.42 14.69 -2.55
CA PRO A 786 -35.16 14.48 -3.80
C PRO A 786 -34.26 14.30 -5.02
N LEU A 787 -32.94 14.44 -4.85
CA LEU A 787 -31.92 14.25 -5.87
C LEU A 787 -30.97 13.07 -5.55
N VAL A 788 -31.35 12.15 -4.65
CA VAL A 788 -30.58 10.94 -4.38
C VAL A 788 -30.39 10.10 -5.63
N ASP A 789 -29.15 9.77 -5.97
CA ASP A 789 -28.79 8.93 -7.10
C ASP A 789 -28.87 7.45 -6.70
N VAL A 790 -29.75 6.71 -7.38
CA VAL A 790 -30.09 5.33 -7.02
C VAL A 790 -29.53 4.33 -8.02
N VAL A 791 -29.81 4.55 -9.30
CA VAL A 791 -29.63 3.54 -10.36
C VAL A 791 -28.29 3.64 -11.07
N SER A 792 -27.60 4.77 -10.98
CA SER A 792 -26.32 4.96 -11.67
C SER A 792 -25.27 3.93 -11.24
N ALA A 793 -24.17 3.85 -11.99
CA ALA A 793 -23.07 2.93 -11.68
C ALA A 793 -22.43 3.21 -10.30
N GLU A 794 -22.67 4.40 -9.73
CA GLU A 794 -22.03 4.96 -8.54
C GLU A 794 -23.06 5.36 -7.46
N GLY A 795 -24.35 5.15 -7.72
CA GLY A 795 -25.46 5.48 -6.82
C GLY A 795 -25.74 4.43 -5.74
N CYS A 796 -26.89 4.54 -5.07
CA CYS A 796 -27.27 3.65 -3.96
C CYS A 796 -27.25 2.15 -4.31
N ASP A 797 -27.65 1.75 -5.53
CA ASP A 797 -27.60 0.34 -5.95
C ASP A 797 -26.17 -0.20 -6.00
N ALA A 798 -25.17 0.64 -6.26
CA ALA A 798 -23.76 0.25 -6.24
C ALA A 798 -23.28 -0.04 -4.81
N VAL A 799 -23.70 0.78 -3.84
CA VAL A 799 -23.41 0.58 -2.41
C VAL A 799 -24.03 -0.73 -1.90
N VAL A 800 -25.27 -1.03 -2.31
CA VAL A 800 -25.95 -2.28 -1.95
C VAL A 800 -25.28 -3.50 -2.61
N ARG A 801 -24.89 -3.39 -3.89
CA ARG A 801 -24.15 -4.45 -4.59
C ARG A 801 -22.82 -4.76 -3.88
N ARG A 802 -22.04 -3.73 -3.52
CA ARG A 802 -20.78 -3.89 -2.78
C ARG A 802 -20.99 -4.59 -1.44
N PHE A 803 -21.99 -4.20 -0.66
CA PHE A 803 -22.33 -4.88 0.60
C PHE A 803 -22.64 -6.38 0.42
N ARG A 804 -23.31 -6.75 -0.66
CA ARG A 804 -23.65 -8.15 -0.98
C ARG A 804 -22.45 -9.01 -1.36
N GLU A 805 -21.32 -8.41 -1.77
CA GLU A 805 -20.11 -9.17 -2.12
C GLU A 805 -19.52 -9.88 -0.90
N GLN A 806 -19.53 -9.22 0.29
CA GLN A 806 -18.98 -9.78 1.53
C GLN A 806 -19.74 -9.28 2.78
N PRO A 807 -21.02 -9.65 2.97
CA PRO A 807 -21.86 -9.09 4.04
C PRO A 807 -21.35 -9.38 5.46
N ASP A 808 -20.63 -10.49 5.68
CA ASP A 808 -20.07 -10.83 7.00
C ASP A 808 -18.77 -10.07 7.33
N ARG A 809 -18.12 -9.47 6.32
CA ARG A 809 -16.87 -8.71 6.48
C ARG A 809 -17.07 -7.21 6.38
N GLN A 810 -18.16 -6.76 5.74
CA GLN A 810 -18.45 -5.35 5.51
C GLN A 810 -19.60 -4.88 6.41
N GLY A 811 -19.28 -4.36 7.59
CA GLY A 811 -20.29 -3.77 8.49
C GLY A 811 -20.88 -2.45 7.99
N LEU A 812 -20.08 -1.67 7.25
CA LEU A 812 -20.41 -0.36 6.69
C LEU A 812 -19.92 -0.31 5.24
N VAL A 813 -20.77 0.12 4.32
CA VAL A 813 -20.42 0.44 2.92
C VAL A 813 -20.95 1.83 2.58
N PHE A 814 -20.12 2.67 1.98
CA PHE A 814 -20.42 4.09 1.78
C PHE A 814 -19.79 4.66 0.50
N THR A 815 -20.06 5.93 0.21
CA THR A 815 -19.42 6.72 -0.83
C THR A 815 -18.91 8.03 -0.23
N GLN A 816 -18.02 8.73 -0.93
CA GLN A 816 -17.64 10.11 -0.60
C GLN A 816 -18.59 11.13 -1.23
N SER A 817 -19.85 10.74 -1.48
CA SER A 817 -20.79 11.56 -2.24
C SER A 817 -21.27 12.75 -1.40
N PRO A 818 -21.46 13.93 -2.01
CA PRO A 818 -22.01 15.10 -1.34
C PRO A 818 -23.35 14.81 -0.63
N PRO A 819 -23.64 15.50 0.48
CA PRO A 819 -24.89 15.32 1.21
C PRO A 819 -26.13 15.37 0.31
N GLY A 820 -27.00 14.35 0.39
CA GLY A 820 -28.23 14.27 -0.39
C GLY A 820 -28.14 13.44 -1.67
N LEU A 821 -26.94 13.07 -2.13
CA LEU A 821 -26.76 12.35 -3.41
C LEU A 821 -26.63 10.84 -3.27
N CYS A 822 -26.15 10.31 -2.14
CA CYS A 822 -26.06 8.86 -1.94
C CYS A 822 -26.09 8.48 -0.44
N GLY A 823 -26.73 7.35 -0.12
CA GLY A 823 -26.77 6.79 1.23
C GLY A 823 -25.59 5.86 1.56
N CYS A 824 -25.51 5.39 2.81
CA CYS A 824 -24.62 4.29 3.21
C CYS A 824 -25.41 3.05 3.61
N VAL A 825 -24.84 1.87 3.44
CA VAL A 825 -25.39 0.60 3.94
C VAL A 825 -24.73 0.24 5.26
N LEU A 826 -25.53 -0.05 6.28
CA LEU A 826 -25.10 -0.64 7.55
C LEU A 826 -25.65 -2.05 7.70
N SER A 827 -24.82 -2.98 8.17
CA SER A 827 -25.29 -4.32 8.53
C SER A 827 -26.16 -4.28 9.78
N ARG A 828 -27.10 -5.23 9.90
CA ARG A 828 -27.93 -5.37 11.10
C ARG A 828 -27.08 -5.52 12.37
N GLY A 829 -26.01 -6.31 12.31
CA GLY A 829 -25.08 -6.49 13.43
C GLY A 829 -24.44 -5.18 13.88
N LEU A 830 -23.96 -4.36 12.94
CA LEU A 830 -23.39 -3.05 13.26
C LEU A 830 -24.43 -2.09 13.84
N ILE A 831 -25.66 -2.11 13.34
CA ILE A 831 -26.76 -1.30 13.89
C ILE A 831 -27.07 -1.70 15.34
N GLU A 832 -27.08 -3.00 15.64
CA GLU A 832 -27.26 -3.52 17.00
C GLU A 832 -26.13 -3.05 17.94
N GLU A 833 -24.87 -3.06 17.47
CA GLU A 833 -23.72 -2.53 18.22
C GLU A 833 -23.83 -1.02 18.47
N LEU A 834 -24.16 -0.24 17.43
CA LEU A 834 -24.31 1.21 17.54
C LEU A 834 -25.50 1.60 18.44
N SER A 835 -26.50 0.72 18.58
CA SER A 835 -27.65 0.94 19.46
C SER A 835 -27.29 0.84 20.96
N ALA A 836 -26.12 0.29 21.33
CA ALA A 836 -25.72 0.03 22.71
C ALA A 836 -25.29 1.26 23.55
N ARG A 837 -25.54 2.49 23.05
CA ARG A 837 -25.41 3.79 23.74
C ARG A 837 -24.04 4.11 24.35
N SER A 838 -23.06 4.36 23.48
CA SER A 838 -21.88 5.18 23.82
C SER A 838 -21.95 6.54 23.09
N ARG A 839 -21.27 7.58 23.62
CA ARG A 839 -21.22 8.91 22.97
C ARG A 839 -20.52 8.92 21.60
N LEU A 840 -19.81 7.84 21.25
CA LEU A 840 -19.09 7.67 19.98
C LEU A 840 -19.73 6.61 19.08
N ALA A 841 -20.85 6.00 19.48
CA ALA A 841 -21.59 5.00 18.72
C ALA A 841 -22.38 5.66 17.57
N THR A 842 -21.64 6.21 16.61
CA THR A 842 -22.15 6.96 15.45
C THR A 842 -21.47 6.45 14.19
N VAL A 843 -22.12 6.60 13.04
CA VAL A 843 -21.55 6.21 11.75
C VAL A 843 -20.27 7.00 11.48
N GLY A 844 -20.29 8.31 11.75
CA GLY A 844 -19.12 9.17 11.66
C GLY A 844 -17.97 8.75 12.60
N GLY A 845 -18.30 8.31 13.82
CA GLY A 845 -17.34 7.80 14.80
C GLY A 845 -16.55 6.56 14.34
N LEU A 846 -17.13 5.74 13.45
CA LEU A 846 -16.45 4.61 12.81
C LEU A 846 -15.46 5.05 11.72
N MET A 847 -15.69 6.23 11.14
CA MET A 847 -14.93 6.74 10.01
C MET A 847 -13.80 7.70 10.39
N VAL A 848 -13.88 8.32 11.58
CA VAL A 848 -12.90 9.31 12.05
C VAL A 848 -11.64 8.66 12.61
N TYR A 849 -10.53 9.40 12.59
CA TYR A 849 -9.33 9.01 13.29
C TYR A 849 -9.53 9.02 14.81
N GLN A 850 -9.21 7.90 15.46
CA GLN A 850 -9.24 7.77 16.91
C GLN A 850 -7.81 7.69 17.45
N PRO A 851 -7.30 8.70 18.17
CA PRO A 851 -5.90 8.72 18.62
C PRO A 851 -5.53 7.54 19.53
N HIS A 852 -6.49 6.96 20.25
CA HIS A 852 -6.26 5.81 21.14
C HIS A 852 -6.21 4.48 20.38
N VAL A 853 -6.81 4.40 19.18
CA VAL A 853 -6.79 3.23 18.29
C VAL A 853 -6.45 3.68 16.86
N PRO A 854 -5.15 3.91 16.55
CA PRO A 854 -4.76 4.35 15.22
C PRO A 854 -5.18 3.34 14.15
N GLN A 855 -5.94 3.81 13.16
CA GLN A 855 -6.46 3.00 12.07
C GLN A 855 -6.27 3.69 10.72
N HIS A 856 -6.13 2.89 9.65
CA HIS A 856 -6.16 3.39 8.29
C HIS A 856 -7.53 3.96 7.95
N ASP A 857 -7.52 5.02 7.14
CA ASP A 857 -8.72 5.70 6.69
C ASP A 857 -9.66 4.75 5.93
N PRO A 858 -10.95 4.70 6.26
CA PRO A 858 -11.89 3.83 5.56
C PRO A 858 -12.08 4.16 4.07
N ILE A 859 -11.75 5.38 3.63
CA ILE A 859 -11.84 5.76 2.20
C ILE A 859 -10.89 4.95 1.29
N ALA A 860 -9.86 4.32 1.88
CA ALA A 860 -8.90 3.47 1.19
C ALA A 860 -9.26 1.97 1.27
N ARG A 861 -10.40 1.61 1.85
CA ARG A 861 -10.88 0.22 1.97
C ARG A 861 -11.97 -0.06 0.93
N ASP A 862 -12.19 -1.33 0.64
CA ASP A 862 -13.23 -1.82 -0.27
C ASP A 862 -14.66 -1.42 0.15
N ALA A 863 -14.85 -1.03 1.41
CA ALA A 863 -16.10 -0.47 1.92
C ALA A 863 -16.51 0.86 1.25
N ASN A 864 -15.55 1.61 0.70
CA ASN A 864 -15.83 2.86 -0.01
C ASN A 864 -16.00 2.59 -1.51
N VAL A 865 -17.22 2.73 -2.02
CA VAL A 865 -17.51 2.67 -3.46
C VAL A 865 -16.93 3.94 -4.11
N GLN A 866 -16.06 3.75 -5.11
CA GLN A 866 -15.47 4.88 -5.83
C GLN A 866 -16.53 5.57 -6.69
N ILE A 867 -16.46 6.89 -6.70
CA ILE A 867 -17.37 7.77 -7.45
C ILE A 867 -16.53 8.77 -8.25
N ASP A 868 -17.18 9.40 -9.24
CA ASP A 868 -16.61 10.45 -10.08
C ASP A 868 -15.86 11.50 -9.27
N HIS A 869 -14.68 11.89 -9.75
CA HIS A 869 -13.80 12.79 -9.03
C HIS A 869 -14.37 14.20 -8.89
N GLY A 870 -15.18 14.64 -9.85
CA GLY A 870 -15.91 15.92 -9.82
C GLY A 870 -16.99 15.92 -8.74
N VAL A 871 -17.70 14.80 -8.58
CA VAL A 871 -18.66 14.61 -7.49
C VAL A 871 -17.95 14.59 -6.14
N ARG A 872 -16.89 13.77 -6.02
CA ARG A 872 -16.15 13.56 -4.78
C ARG A 872 -15.53 14.84 -4.21
N ARG A 873 -15.07 15.75 -5.06
CA ARG A 873 -14.45 17.03 -4.65
C ARG A 873 -15.46 18.14 -4.36
N SER A 874 -16.73 17.92 -4.69
CA SER A 874 -17.74 18.98 -4.62
C SER A 874 -18.09 19.31 -3.17
N LEU A 875 -18.33 20.60 -2.93
CA LEU A 875 -18.81 21.15 -1.65
C LEU A 875 -20.32 21.40 -1.70
N VAL A 876 -21.04 20.72 -2.59
CA VAL A 876 -22.48 20.84 -2.74
C VAL A 876 -23.23 20.16 -1.59
N ARG A 877 -24.37 20.73 -1.18
CA ARG A 877 -25.37 20.05 -0.35
C ARG A 877 -26.66 19.91 -1.17
N ALA A 878 -26.91 18.72 -1.70
CA ALA A 878 -28.07 18.41 -2.54
C ALA A 878 -29.30 17.96 -1.71
N THR A 879 -29.46 18.52 -0.50
CA THR A 879 -30.60 18.24 0.38
C THR A 879 -31.60 19.40 0.35
N TYR A 880 -32.89 19.10 0.29
CA TYR A 880 -33.95 20.10 0.21
C TYR A 880 -34.39 20.58 1.61
N ASP A 881 -33.46 21.17 2.36
CA ASP A 881 -33.57 21.20 3.83
C ASP A 881 -33.45 22.62 4.45
N THR A 882 -32.60 23.49 3.89
CA THR A 882 -32.48 24.91 4.27
C THR A 882 -33.12 25.84 3.24
N ASP A 883 -33.53 27.06 3.60
CA ASP A 883 -34.10 28.02 2.63
C ASP A 883 -33.15 28.31 1.46
N ARG A 884 -31.84 28.37 1.74
CA ARG A 884 -30.80 28.54 0.72
C ARG A 884 -30.78 27.35 -0.25
N GLN A 885 -30.72 26.12 0.27
CA GLN A 885 -30.68 24.95 -0.59
C GLN A 885 -31.99 24.76 -1.35
N ARG A 886 -33.15 25.05 -0.76
CA ARG A 886 -34.44 25.05 -1.47
C ARG A 886 -34.42 25.99 -2.68
N ALA A 887 -34.04 27.25 -2.46
CA ALA A 887 -33.96 28.24 -3.53
C ALA A 887 -32.98 27.84 -4.65
N LEU A 888 -31.88 27.16 -4.30
CA LEU A 888 -30.90 26.66 -5.26
C LEU A 888 -31.44 25.46 -6.05
N LEU A 889 -31.99 24.46 -5.36
CA LEU A 889 -32.51 23.25 -5.98
C LEU A 889 -33.76 23.50 -6.84
N ASP A 890 -34.60 24.46 -6.47
CA ASP A 890 -35.79 24.85 -7.26
C ASP A 890 -35.41 25.41 -8.66
N ARG A 891 -34.18 25.93 -8.83
CA ARG A 891 -33.67 26.39 -10.13
C ARG A 891 -33.23 25.27 -11.05
N LEU A 892 -33.10 24.04 -10.54
CA LEU A 892 -32.68 22.88 -11.32
C LEU A 892 -33.84 22.26 -12.11
N ALA A 893 -34.84 23.05 -12.51
CA ALA A 893 -36.03 22.55 -13.18
C ALA A 893 -35.74 21.82 -14.51
N ALA A 894 -34.63 22.16 -15.18
CA ALA A 894 -34.21 21.56 -16.44
C ALA A 894 -33.42 20.25 -16.28
N LEU A 895 -32.99 19.89 -15.06
CA LEU A 895 -32.17 18.69 -14.85
C LEU A 895 -33.06 17.41 -14.98
N PRO A 896 -32.67 16.41 -15.79
CA PRO A 896 -33.48 15.19 -15.99
C PRO A 896 -33.81 14.45 -14.69
N GLU A 897 -34.86 13.63 -14.68
CA GLU A 897 -35.19 12.82 -13.50
C GLU A 897 -34.15 11.72 -13.25
N GLU A 898 -33.52 11.22 -14.30
CA GLU A 898 -32.48 10.20 -14.30
C GLU A 898 -31.06 10.78 -14.13
N ALA A 899 -30.94 12.08 -13.82
CA ALA A 899 -29.67 12.74 -13.61
C ALA A 899 -28.81 12.03 -12.56
N THR A 900 -27.56 11.77 -12.95
CA THR A 900 -26.52 11.18 -12.10
C THR A 900 -26.04 12.18 -11.06
N SER A 901 -25.29 11.70 -10.06
CA SER A 901 -24.62 12.59 -9.09
C SER A 901 -23.75 13.66 -9.77
N ALA A 902 -23.07 13.33 -10.88
CA ALA A 902 -22.23 14.27 -11.62
C ALA A 902 -23.06 15.37 -12.30
N ASP A 903 -24.19 15.01 -12.92
CA ASP A 903 -25.11 15.97 -13.54
C ASP A 903 -25.68 16.93 -12.49
N VAL A 904 -26.06 16.40 -11.32
CA VAL A 904 -26.60 17.21 -10.21
C VAL A 904 -25.55 18.19 -9.69
N VAL A 905 -24.32 17.72 -9.44
CA VAL A 905 -23.22 18.57 -8.96
C VAL A 905 -22.94 19.69 -9.96
N ALA A 906 -22.78 19.37 -11.25
CA ALA A 906 -22.51 20.35 -12.29
C ALA A 906 -23.62 21.41 -12.38
N ALA A 907 -24.88 20.99 -12.27
CA ALA A 907 -26.02 21.90 -12.32
C ALA A 907 -26.11 22.82 -11.10
N ILE A 908 -25.83 22.30 -9.89
CA ILE A 908 -25.81 23.10 -8.66
C ILE A 908 -24.68 24.12 -8.68
N GLU A 909 -23.46 23.71 -9.06
CA GLU A 909 -22.31 24.60 -9.12
C GLU A 909 -22.52 25.74 -10.14
N ALA A 910 -23.10 25.43 -11.30
CA ALA A 910 -23.48 26.45 -12.29
C ALA A 910 -24.56 27.43 -11.75
N ALA A 911 -25.53 26.92 -10.98
CA ALA A 911 -26.58 27.73 -10.39
C ALA A 911 -26.09 28.61 -9.22
N ASP A 912 -25.10 28.16 -8.42
CA ASP A 912 -24.49 28.96 -7.35
C ASP A 912 -23.56 30.05 -7.93
N ALA A 913 -22.81 29.74 -8.99
CA ALA A 913 -21.91 30.70 -9.65
C ALA A 913 -22.66 31.90 -10.29
N SER A 914 -23.91 31.69 -10.72
CA SER A 914 -24.75 32.72 -11.32
C SER A 914 -25.58 33.52 -10.31
N HIS A 915 -25.45 33.24 -9.00
CA HIS A 915 -26.25 33.86 -7.96
C HIS A 915 -25.47 34.90 -7.15
N GLU A 916 -25.93 36.16 -7.14
CA GLU A 916 -25.49 37.14 -6.15
C GLU A 916 -25.86 36.65 -4.74
N ARG A 917 -24.85 36.26 -3.94
CA ARG A 917 -25.03 35.81 -2.57
C ARG A 917 -25.53 36.99 -1.72
N SER A 918 -26.83 37.01 -1.41
CA SER A 918 -27.43 38.12 -0.65
C SER A 918 -27.16 38.06 0.87
N LEU A 919 -26.75 36.90 1.42
CA LEU A 919 -26.48 36.74 2.85
C LEU A 919 -25.33 35.75 3.14
N PRO A 920 -24.55 35.95 4.22
CA PRO A 920 -23.48 35.03 4.63
C PRO A 920 -24.04 33.68 5.09
N GLN A 921 -23.37 32.58 4.74
CA GLN A 921 -23.76 31.20 5.12
C GLN A 921 -23.75 30.99 6.64
N HIS A 922 -22.82 31.66 7.33
CA HIS A 922 -22.74 31.70 8.77
C HIS A 922 -22.47 33.13 9.22
N LEU A 923 -23.21 33.61 10.22
CA LEU A 923 -22.90 34.82 10.95
C LEU A 923 -22.27 34.43 12.28
N ILE A 924 -20.99 34.76 12.47
CA ILE A 924 -20.30 34.58 13.75
C ILE A 924 -20.46 35.88 14.53
N VAL A 925 -21.25 35.83 15.60
CA VAL A 925 -21.37 36.93 16.55
C VAL A 925 -20.48 36.60 17.74
N GLU A 926 -19.28 37.16 17.77
CA GLU A 926 -18.39 37.03 18.92
C GLU A 926 -18.86 37.98 20.03
N LEU A 927 -19.57 37.42 21.01
CA LEU A 927 -20.01 38.17 22.19
C LEU A 927 -18.82 38.35 23.14
N CYS A 928 -17.98 39.34 22.86
CA CYS A 928 -16.94 39.77 23.78
C CYS A 928 -17.58 40.50 24.96
N THR A 929 -17.79 39.84 26.09
CA THR A 929 -18.37 40.51 27.26
C THR A 929 -17.41 41.46 27.99
N ASP A 930 -16.09 41.45 27.73
CA ASP A 930 -15.13 42.36 28.39
C ASP A 930 -13.80 42.64 27.63
N ARG A 931 -13.70 42.41 26.31
CA ARG A 931 -12.46 42.68 25.56
C ARG A 931 -12.48 44.03 24.84
N THR A 932 -11.72 44.99 25.35
CA THR A 932 -11.31 46.20 24.62
C THR A 932 -10.03 45.90 23.82
N SER A 933 -10.19 45.51 22.54
CA SER A 933 -9.12 45.17 21.55
C SER A 933 -8.30 43.89 21.88
N VAL A 934 -7.79 43.08 20.93
CA VAL A 934 -6.81 43.37 19.85
C VAL A 934 -6.95 42.33 18.71
N GLY A 935 -6.64 42.70 17.46
CA GLY A 935 -6.31 41.76 16.37
C GLY A 935 -6.95 42.11 15.03
N GLY A 936 -6.21 42.82 14.17
CA GLY A 936 -6.69 43.23 12.85
C GLY A 936 -6.69 42.09 11.85
N ALA A 937 -7.82 41.41 11.67
CA ALA A 937 -8.13 40.61 10.49
C ALA A 937 -9.61 40.16 10.48
N SER A 938 -10.55 41.11 10.45
CA SER A 938 -11.91 40.84 9.99
C SER A 938 -12.57 42.16 9.60
N GLY A 939 -13.21 42.19 8.43
CA GLY A 939 -13.96 43.36 7.97
C GLY A 939 -15.07 43.67 8.97
N LYS A 940 -14.93 44.79 9.69
CA LYS A 940 -15.76 45.13 10.84
C LYS A 940 -17.03 45.89 10.42
N TRP A 941 -18.20 45.37 10.79
CA TRP A 941 -19.33 46.20 11.19
C TRP A 941 -19.34 46.25 12.73
N ILE A 942 -18.94 47.38 13.31
CA ILE A 942 -19.01 47.62 14.76
C ILE A 942 -20.28 48.40 15.05
N GLY A 943 -21.13 47.86 15.92
CA GLY A 943 -22.22 48.59 16.58
C GLY A 943 -22.36 48.12 18.03
N PRO A 944 -22.65 49.01 18.99
CA PRO A 944 -22.82 48.63 20.39
C PRO A 944 -24.07 47.75 20.57
N VAL A 945 -23.94 46.67 21.34
CA VAL A 945 -25.03 45.71 21.70
C VAL A 945 -26.00 46.30 22.75
N ALA A 946 -25.91 47.60 23.02
CA ALA A 946 -26.65 48.27 24.09
C ALA A 946 -27.74 49.20 23.55
N GLU A 947 -28.57 48.73 22.64
CA GLU A 947 -29.91 49.29 22.44
C GLU A 947 -30.80 48.16 21.90
N ARG A 948 -31.98 47.98 22.51
CA ARG A 948 -33.00 47.00 22.09
C ARG A 948 -33.58 47.39 20.72
N GLY A 949 -32.76 47.35 19.67
CA GLY A 949 -33.22 47.32 18.30
C GLY A 949 -33.51 45.87 17.94
N ARG A 950 -34.76 45.58 17.52
CA ARG A 950 -35.05 44.33 16.81
C ARG A 950 -34.06 44.23 15.65
N LEU A 951 -33.20 43.22 15.67
CA LEU A 951 -32.62 42.68 14.44
C LEU A 951 -33.79 42.11 13.64
N SER A 952 -34.38 42.93 12.76
CA SER A 952 -35.23 42.43 11.69
C SER A 952 -34.32 41.76 10.67
N LEU A 953 -34.27 40.43 10.74
CA LEU A 953 -33.85 39.57 9.63
C LEU A 953 -34.97 39.51 8.59
#